data_AF-A0A7R9EHX9-F1
#
_entry.id   AF-A0A7R9EHX9-F1
#
_cell.length_a   1.000
_cell.length_b   1.000
_cell.length_c   1.000
_cell.angle_alpha   90.00
_cell.angle_beta   90.00
_cell.angle_gamma   90.00
#
_symmetry.space_group_name_H-M   'P 1'
#
loop_
_entity.id
_entity.type
_entity.pdbx_description
1 polymer ?
#
loop_
_entity_poly.entity_id
_entity_poly.type
_entity_poly.pdbx_seq_one_letter_code
_entity_poly.pdbx_strand_id
1 'polypeptide(L)'
;MCSRSFLEKTIPAVKWMRGYNKKNIIHDVIAGLTVGLTAIPQGIAYAVVAGLQPQYGLYAAFMGPFTYVLLGSCKDITIGPTAILALMTQTFVTSHGPDFAVLLAFLSGCIIFLLGLFRMGFLVDFISMPVTVGFTSAAAITIASSQLKGLFGFGGSSNDFIGACVNLVKHLHETRLWDSVLGMSTIVVLLLTKNLKDVYKGRNMSELSLWQRVLSQTLWMICVARNAIVVVLGALVAYILDSRGHTPFKLTGKITEGLPPFALPPFSSSNGTNYTFIDMVQEMGTSVAVVPLISILESVAIAKSFSKGKAVDATQEMIALGVGNILGSFVRSMPVTGSFTRTAVNNASGVCTQLGGAFTGLLILVALGFLTGTFYYIPKASLAGLIMCAMIFMVEYEMVPLLWKTKKLDLIPFFATFFGCLFIGLEYGILLGVGVNLVFILYESARPSVHRKELTINGNSVLLVRPENGLVFPAAEYIRDIIVRSCPQDDQLDFTIVVDGTHVFTVDATMAKNMQLLTVDLELRKQPVIFWNWRRTTEGTCCGLDPDMARYFRYGSTLHDLFKAGHVKVRCCLHSSNLPLDLELGNRSPNQNKTTLIRFLPLVITPSENDIGEETLPRFYLHQLLPFPSIMDVGTIIERSADLGSSVTPLLRSLSPRVDKKGRMDSEQDVFINEQASQRLIAEESDS
;
A
#
# COMPACT_ATOMS: atom_id res chain seq x y z
N MET A 1 -33.55 3.88 1.96
CA MET A 1 -32.14 3.88 2.41
C MET A 1 -31.43 2.52 2.33
N CYS A 2 -32.08 1.39 2.02
CA CYS A 2 -31.39 0.13 1.74
C CYS A 2 -31.41 -0.22 0.24
N SER A 3 -30.61 0.49 -0.57
CA SER A 3 -30.30 -0.01 -1.92
C SER A 3 -29.33 -1.17 -1.82
N ARG A 4 -29.53 -2.23 -2.61
CA ARG A 4 -28.68 -3.43 -2.65
C ARG A 4 -27.19 -3.11 -2.77
N SER A 5 -26.84 -2.07 -3.55
CA SER A 5 -25.46 -1.61 -3.71
C SER A 5 -24.86 -1.06 -2.41
N PHE A 6 -25.67 -0.47 -1.53
CA PHE A 6 -25.20 0.04 -0.23
C PHE A 6 -24.84 -1.11 0.70
N LEU A 7 -25.69 -2.13 0.81
CA LEU A 7 -25.40 -3.33 1.60
C LEU A 7 -24.16 -4.09 1.11
N GLU A 8 -23.98 -4.22 -0.20
CA GLU A 8 -22.81 -4.88 -0.79
C GLU A 8 -21.50 -4.11 -0.55
N LYS A 9 -21.56 -2.77 -0.42
CA LYS A 9 -20.41 -1.95 -0.07
C LYS A 9 -20.08 -2.02 1.42
N THR A 10 -21.09 -1.93 2.30
CA THR A 10 -20.89 -1.91 3.75
C THR A 10 -20.55 -3.29 4.33
N ILE A 11 -21.16 -4.34 3.79
CA ILE A 11 -20.95 -5.74 4.21
C ILE A 11 -20.56 -6.55 2.97
N PRO A 12 -19.25 -6.60 2.63
CA PRO A 12 -18.74 -7.36 1.49
C PRO A 12 -19.14 -8.85 1.52
N ALA A 13 -19.48 -9.39 2.69
CA ALA A 13 -19.97 -10.76 2.81
C ALA A 13 -21.20 -11.07 1.95
N VAL A 14 -22.08 -10.11 1.76
CA VAL A 14 -23.29 -10.28 0.93
C VAL A 14 -22.93 -10.61 -0.52
N LYS A 15 -21.78 -10.14 -1.01
CA LYS A 15 -21.31 -10.37 -2.38
C LYS A 15 -20.83 -11.80 -2.59
N TRP A 16 -19.98 -12.32 -1.71
CA TRP A 16 -19.42 -13.67 -1.89
C TRP A 16 -20.36 -14.79 -1.44
N MET A 17 -21.24 -14.55 -0.46
CA MET A 17 -22.22 -15.54 0.00
C MET A 17 -23.15 -16.01 -1.13
N ARG A 18 -23.50 -15.13 -2.08
CA ARG A 18 -24.40 -15.47 -3.21
C ARG A 18 -23.80 -16.42 -4.24
N GLY A 19 -22.48 -16.43 -4.38
CA GLY A 19 -21.74 -17.30 -5.30
C GLY A 19 -21.14 -18.52 -4.63
N TYR A 20 -21.53 -18.81 -3.38
CA TYR A 20 -20.86 -19.83 -2.58
C TYR A 20 -21.28 -21.24 -2.98
N ASN A 21 -20.31 -22.06 -3.38
CA ASN A 21 -20.53 -23.45 -3.81
C ASN A 21 -19.89 -24.45 -2.83
N LYS A 22 -20.39 -25.69 -2.80
CA LYS A 22 -19.86 -26.81 -2.00
C LYS A 22 -18.38 -27.13 -2.29
N LYS A 23 -17.85 -26.78 -3.46
CA LYS A 23 -16.40 -26.92 -3.72
C LYS A 23 -15.57 -25.91 -2.94
N ASN A 24 -16.08 -24.68 -2.76
CA ASN A 24 -15.38 -23.61 -2.07
C ASN A 24 -15.21 -23.92 -0.57
N ILE A 25 -16.16 -24.63 0.04
CA ILE A 25 -16.07 -24.99 1.47
C ILE A 25 -14.87 -25.88 1.76
N ILE A 26 -14.51 -26.80 0.87
CA ILE A 26 -13.36 -27.68 1.06
C ILE A 26 -12.08 -26.86 1.05
N HIS A 27 -11.95 -25.94 0.08
CA HIS A 27 -10.80 -25.05 -0.03
C HIS A 27 -10.70 -24.09 1.17
N ASP A 28 -11.82 -23.51 1.61
CA ASP A 28 -11.85 -22.59 2.75
C ASP A 28 -11.59 -23.32 4.08
N VAL A 29 -12.04 -24.56 4.25
CA VAL A 29 -11.71 -25.39 5.42
C VAL A 29 -10.23 -25.72 5.45
N ILE A 30 -9.66 -26.18 4.32
CA ILE A 30 -8.22 -26.49 4.24
C ILE A 30 -7.40 -25.23 4.55
N ALA A 31 -7.73 -24.10 3.91
CA ALA A 31 -7.04 -22.84 4.14
C ALA A 31 -7.19 -22.34 5.60
N GLY A 32 -8.38 -22.46 6.19
CA GLY A 32 -8.61 -22.07 7.57
C GLY A 32 -7.86 -22.94 8.58
N LEU A 33 -7.78 -24.26 8.34
CA LEU A 33 -7.01 -25.18 9.17
C LEU A 33 -5.50 -24.91 9.05
N THR A 34 -4.98 -24.70 7.84
CA THR A 34 -3.54 -24.42 7.64
C THR A 34 -3.11 -23.10 8.25
N VAL A 35 -3.94 -22.05 8.10
CA VAL A 35 -3.72 -20.74 8.72
C VAL A 35 -3.86 -20.85 10.23
N GLY A 36 -4.89 -21.52 10.77
CA GLY A 36 -5.09 -21.67 12.21
C GLY A 36 -3.96 -22.43 12.90
N LEU A 37 -3.47 -23.52 12.28
CA LEU A 37 -2.28 -24.24 12.76
C LEU A 37 -1.02 -23.36 12.78
N THR A 38 -0.93 -22.38 11.88
CA THR A 38 0.15 -21.39 11.87
C THR A 38 -0.08 -20.28 12.90
N ALA A 39 -1.33 -19.85 13.08
CA ALA A 39 -1.71 -18.73 13.93
C ALA A 39 -1.58 -19.05 15.42
N ILE A 40 -1.83 -20.29 15.85
CA ILE A 40 -1.71 -20.73 17.26
C ILE A 40 -0.29 -20.51 17.81
N PRO A 41 0.77 -21.13 17.25
CA PRO A 41 2.13 -20.94 17.76
C PRO A 41 2.62 -19.51 17.60
N GLN A 42 2.27 -18.84 16.50
CA GLN A 42 2.62 -17.43 16.28
C GLN A 42 1.96 -16.51 17.31
N GLY A 43 0.67 -16.70 17.60
CA GLY A 43 -0.07 -15.93 18.59
C GLY A 43 0.55 -16.06 19.97
N ILE A 44 0.84 -17.30 20.40
CA ILE A 44 1.56 -17.57 21.66
C ILE A 44 2.92 -16.86 21.69
N ALA A 45 3.70 -16.96 20.61
CA ALA A 45 5.00 -16.32 20.53
C ALA A 45 4.89 -14.79 20.64
N TYR A 46 3.93 -14.17 19.93
CA TYR A 46 3.73 -12.73 19.95
C TYR A 46 3.18 -12.21 21.29
N ALA A 47 2.36 -12.98 22.00
CA ALA A 47 1.98 -12.62 23.37
C ALA A 47 3.21 -12.56 24.30
N VAL A 48 4.09 -13.55 24.21
CA VAL A 48 5.35 -13.58 24.97
C VAL A 48 6.25 -12.40 24.59
N VAL A 49 6.29 -12.01 23.31
CA VAL A 49 7.00 -10.81 22.86
C VAL A 49 6.37 -9.55 23.46
N ALA A 50 5.05 -9.45 23.50
CA ALA A 50 4.34 -8.33 24.12
C ALA A 50 4.45 -8.29 25.66
N GLY A 51 5.15 -9.23 26.30
CA GLY A 51 5.21 -9.34 27.76
C GLY A 51 3.90 -9.83 28.40
N LEU A 52 2.96 -10.32 27.59
CA LEU A 52 1.68 -10.86 28.02
C LEU A 52 1.77 -12.37 28.28
N GLN A 53 0.77 -12.88 29.00
CA GLN A 53 0.58 -14.32 29.09
C GLN A 53 0.16 -14.88 27.72
N PRO A 54 0.58 -16.12 27.38
CA PRO A 54 0.32 -16.76 26.08
C PRO A 54 -1.12 -16.70 25.57
N GLN A 55 -2.11 -16.83 26.45
CA GLN A 55 -3.52 -16.84 26.05
C GLN A 55 -3.96 -15.52 25.39
N TYR A 56 -3.38 -14.37 25.75
CA TYR A 56 -3.72 -13.09 25.13
C TYR A 56 -3.44 -13.08 23.61
N GLY A 57 -2.44 -13.83 23.17
CA GLY A 57 -2.13 -13.99 21.76
C GLY A 57 -3.17 -14.83 21.02
N LEU A 58 -3.71 -15.86 21.68
CA LEU A 58 -4.81 -16.65 21.14
C LEU A 58 -6.12 -15.88 21.15
N TYR A 59 -6.38 -15.07 22.18
CA TYR A 59 -7.52 -14.15 22.24
C TYR A 59 -7.50 -13.15 21.09
N ALA A 60 -6.32 -12.62 20.77
CA ALA A 60 -6.12 -11.75 19.64
C ALA A 60 -6.28 -12.44 18.28
N ALA A 61 -6.06 -13.75 18.21
CA ALA A 61 -6.02 -14.46 16.93
C ALA A 61 -7.38 -14.92 16.41
N PHE A 62 -8.47 -14.93 17.20
CA PHE A 62 -9.77 -15.48 16.76
C PHE A 62 -10.83 -14.43 16.41
N MET A 63 -10.91 -13.30 17.14
CA MET A 63 -11.98 -12.32 16.93
C MET A 63 -11.81 -11.54 15.62
N GLY A 64 -10.57 -11.22 15.26
CA GLY A 64 -10.22 -10.57 14.00
C GLY A 64 -10.75 -11.35 12.79
N PRO A 65 -10.43 -12.65 12.64
CA PRO A 65 -10.96 -13.48 11.56
C PRO A 65 -12.48 -13.51 11.46
N PHE A 66 -13.22 -13.62 12.58
CA PHE A 66 -14.69 -13.58 12.55
C PHE A 66 -15.23 -12.24 12.06
N THR A 67 -14.65 -11.14 12.51
CA THR A 67 -15.06 -9.81 12.07
C THR A 67 -14.73 -9.59 10.60
N TYR A 68 -13.57 -10.08 10.16
CA TYR A 68 -13.09 -9.94 8.79
C TYR A 68 -13.91 -10.75 7.78
N VAL A 69 -14.51 -11.89 8.20
CA VAL A 69 -15.46 -12.65 7.37
C VAL A 69 -16.63 -11.77 6.90
N LEU A 70 -17.11 -10.88 7.78
CA LEU A 70 -18.26 -10.01 7.53
C LEU A 70 -17.89 -8.74 6.75
N LEU A 71 -16.82 -8.07 7.19
CA LEU A 71 -16.49 -6.71 6.76
C LEU A 71 -15.29 -6.61 5.81
N GLY A 72 -14.45 -7.65 5.72
CA GLY A 72 -13.21 -7.64 4.93
C GLY A 72 -13.45 -7.64 3.42
N SER A 73 -12.69 -6.82 2.69
CA SER A 73 -12.81 -6.70 1.23
C SER A 73 -11.96 -7.72 0.47
N CYS A 74 -10.82 -8.13 1.04
CA CYS A 74 -9.89 -9.07 0.41
C CYS A 74 -10.05 -10.48 0.99
N LYS A 75 -10.19 -11.51 0.15
CA LYS A 75 -10.36 -12.90 0.61
C LYS A 75 -9.10 -13.51 1.22
N ASP A 76 -7.93 -13.02 0.82
CA ASP A 76 -6.65 -13.64 1.15
C ASP A 76 -6.11 -13.16 2.51
N ILE A 77 -6.50 -11.96 2.95
CA ILE A 77 -6.01 -11.36 4.19
C ILE A 77 -6.47 -12.14 5.42
N THR A 78 -5.55 -12.30 6.34
CA THR A 78 -5.80 -12.88 7.67
C THR A 78 -5.45 -11.87 8.76
N ILE A 79 -6.43 -11.51 9.57
CA ILE A 79 -6.26 -10.59 10.72
C ILE A 79 -5.86 -11.38 11.96
N GLY A 80 -4.97 -10.81 12.79
CA GLY A 80 -4.61 -11.36 14.09
C GLY A 80 -3.41 -10.64 14.69
N PRO A 81 -2.77 -11.16 15.74
CA PRO A 81 -1.60 -10.53 16.34
C PRO A 81 -0.41 -10.56 15.37
N THR A 82 0.40 -9.51 15.39
CA THR A 82 1.66 -9.39 14.64
C THR A 82 2.82 -9.05 15.56
N ALA A 83 4.04 -9.35 15.12
CA ALA A 83 5.25 -9.08 15.88
C ALA A 83 5.47 -7.58 16.15
N ILE A 84 5.13 -6.73 15.18
CA ILE A 84 5.31 -5.28 15.26
C ILE A 84 4.39 -4.70 16.33
N LEU A 85 3.09 -5.01 16.27
CA LEU A 85 2.14 -4.56 17.29
C LEU A 85 2.46 -5.14 18.68
N ALA A 86 2.96 -6.38 18.75
CA ALA A 86 3.40 -6.97 20.01
C ALA A 86 4.59 -6.21 20.63
N LEU A 87 5.60 -5.83 19.84
CA LEU A 87 6.72 -5.02 20.34
C LEU A 87 6.28 -3.64 20.79
N MET A 88 5.42 -2.97 20.02
CA MET A 88 4.90 -1.65 20.39
C MET A 88 4.06 -1.70 21.67
N THR A 89 3.40 -2.83 21.93
CA THR A 89 2.59 -3.03 23.13
C THR A 89 3.44 -3.45 24.35
N GLN A 90 4.63 -4.02 24.13
CA GLN A 90 5.49 -4.59 25.17
C GLN A 90 5.91 -3.56 26.23
N THR A 91 6.23 -2.33 25.80
CA THR A 91 6.66 -1.23 26.67
C THR A 91 5.62 -0.93 27.75
N PHE A 92 4.34 -0.88 27.36
CA PHE A 92 3.23 -0.59 28.28
C PHE A 92 2.86 -1.78 29.15
N VAL A 93 2.87 -2.98 28.58
CA VAL A 93 2.52 -4.20 29.32
C VAL A 93 3.54 -4.50 30.41
N THR A 94 4.83 -4.36 30.11
CA THR A 94 5.88 -4.68 31.07
C THR A 94 5.87 -3.73 32.26
N SER A 95 5.52 -2.46 32.04
CA SER A 95 5.49 -1.43 33.08
C SER A 95 4.16 -1.39 33.85
N HIS A 96 3.03 -1.61 33.18
CA HIS A 96 1.70 -1.33 33.74
C HIS A 96 0.73 -2.53 33.73
N GLY A 97 1.06 -3.60 33.02
CA GLY A 97 0.28 -4.83 32.94
C GLY A 97 -0.65 -4.94 31.72
N PRO A 98 -1.46 -6.03 31.65
CA PRO A 98 -2.18 -6.42 30.45
C PRO A 98 -3.34 -5.50 30.07
N ASP A 99 -3.88 -4.75 31.02
CA ASP A 99 -5.03 -3.87 30.79
C ASP A 99 -4.69 -2.73 29.82
N PHE A 100 -3.44 -2.27 29.80
CA PHE A 100 -2.96 -1.30 28.83
C PHE A 100 -3.01 -1.84 27.39
N ALA A 101 -2.67 -3.12 27.18
CA ALA A 101 -2.76 -3.73 25.85
C ALA A 101 -4.21 -3.79 25.34
N VAL A 102 -5.15 -4.14 26.22
CA VAL A 102 -6.57 -4.25 25.87
C VAL A 102 -7.17 -2.88 25.59
N LEU A 103 -6.84 -1.87 26.39
CA LEU A 103 -7.29 -0.49 26.16
C LEU A 103 -6.66 0.09 24.88
N LEU A 104 -5.37 -0.18 24.61
CA LEU A 104 -4.71 0.24 23.37
C LEU A 104 -5.37 -0.41 22.15
N ALA A 105 -5.78 -1.67 22.23
CA ALA A 105 -6.55 -2.33 21.17
C ALA A 105 -7.90 -1.64 20.93
N PHE A 106 -8.62 -1.29 21.99
CA PHE A 106 -9.88 -0.55 21.89
C PHE A 106 -9.71 0.84 21.26
N LEU A 107 -8.75 1.64 21.77
CA LEU A 107 -8.48 2.99 21.27
C LEU A 107 -7.99 2.97 19.81
N SER A 108 -7.08 2.06 19.48
CA SER A 108 -6.63 1.83 18.11
C SER A 108 -7.81 1.48 17.22
N GLY A 109 -8.68 0.54 17.63
CA GLY A 109 -9.89 0.19 16.90
C GLY A 109 -10.84 1.36 16.66
N CYS A 110 -11.08 2.19 17.70
CA CYS A 110 -11.89 3.40 17.59
C CYS A 110 -11.30 4.42 16.61
N ILE A 111 -9.99 4.68 16.67
CA ILE A 111 -9.33 5.63 15.77
C ILE A 111 -9.40 5.12 14.32
N ILE A 112 -9.05 3.85 14.08
CA ILE A 112 -9.11 3.24 12.75
C ILE A 112 -10.54 3.29 12.20
N PHE A 113 -11.53 2.95 13.03
CA PHE A 113 -12.93 2.98 12.66
C PHE A 113 -13.40 4.39 12.30
N LEU A 114 -13.04 5.41 13.10
CA LEU A 114 -13.34 6.81 12.81
C LEU A 114 -12.70 7.29 11.50
N LEU A 115 -11.42 6.96 11.27
CA LEU A 115 -10.74 7.28 10.02
C LEU A 115 -11.43 6.60 8.81
N GLY A 116 -11.91 5.36 8.99
CA GLY A 116 -12.72 4.66 7.99
C GLY A 116 -14.08 5.33 7.76
N LEU A 117 -14.78 5.75 8.82
CA LEU A 117 -16.06 6.47 8.70
C LEU A 117 -15.90 7.80 7.97
N PHE A 118 -14.83 8.55 8.22
CA PHE A 118 -14.51 9.80 7.52
C PHE A 118 -13.91 9.59 6.13
N ARG A 119 -13.79 8.33 5.66
CA ARG A 119 -13.22 7.98 4.35
C ARG A 119 -11.80 8.51 4.15
N MET A 120 -11.00 8.51 5.21
CA MET A 120 -9.60 8.96 5.18
C MET A 120 -8.64 7.89 4.60
N GLY A 121 -9.13 6.96 3.78
CA GLY A 121 -8.30 5.93 3.13
C GLY A 121 -7.20 6.51 2.25
N PHE A 122 -7.37 7.73 1.74
CA PHE A 122 -6.36 8.44 0.96
C PHE A 122 -5.07 8.74 1.76
N LEU A 123 -5.14 8.76 3.10
CA LEU A 123 -3.97 9.02 3.95
C LEU A 123 -2.89 7.94 3.76
N VAL A 124 -3.30 6.72 3.46
CA VAL A 124 -2.38 5.59 3.21
C VAL A 124 -1.57 5.80 1.93
N ASP A 125 -2.09 6.57 0.96
CA ASP A 125 -1.41 6.81 -0.31
C ASP A 125 -0.25 7.80 -0.19
N PHE A 126 -0.12 8.53 0.93
CA PHE A 126 1.04 9.38 1.22
C PHE A 126 2.26 8.62 1.76
N ILE A 127 2.09 7.33 2.08
CA ILE A 127 3.17 6.48 2.58
C ILE A 127 3.76 5.74 1.38
N SER A 128 4.97 6.16 0.97
CA SER A 128 5.61 5.59 -0.22
C SER A 128 6.15 4.18 0.03
N MET A 129 6.40 3.45 -1.06
CA MET A 129 7.02 2.13 -1.02
C MET A 129 8.39 2.16 -0.28
N PRO A 130 9.32 3.11 -0.55
CA PRO A 130 10.59 3.19 0.17
C PRO A 130 10.44 3.32 1.69
N VAL A 131 9.45 4.10 2.17
CA VAL A 131 9.18 4.24 3.61
C VAL A 131 8.69 2.91 4.19
N THR A 132 7.76 2.24 3.52
CA THR A 132 7.19 0.97 4.00
C THR A 132 8.25 -0.14 4.07
N VAL A 133 9.13 -0.24 3.07
CA VAL A 133 10.22 -1.23 3.01
C VAL A 133 11.28 -0.92 4.07
N GLY A 134 11.64 0.36 4.25
CA GLY A 134 12.59 0.80 5.28
C GLY A 134 12.09 0.49 6.70
N PHE A 135 10.80 0.78 6.96
CA PHE A 135 10.13 0.48 8.22
C PHE A 135 10.08 -1.02 8.52
N THR A 136 9.59 -1.83 7.58
CA THR A 136 9.44 -3.29 7.77
C THR A 136 10.80 -3.98 7.96
N SER A 137 11.83 -3.55 7.24
CA SER A 137 13.20 -4.07 7.39
C SER A 137 13.80 -3.73 8.76
N ALA A 138 13.65 -2.49 9.23
CA ALA A 138 14.11 -2.09 10.56
C ALA A 138 13.34 -2.81 11.66
N ALA A 139 12.02 -2.93 11.53
CA ALA A 139 11.18 -3.69 12.45
C ALA A 139 11.59 -5.16 12.53
N ALA A 140 11.83 -5.81 11.39
CA ALA A 140 12.27 -7.20 11.34
C ALA A 140 13.60 -7.41 12.08
N ILE A 141 14.56 -6.50 11.91
CA ILE A 141 15.85 -6.53 12.62
C ILE A 141 15.65 -6.33 14.14
N THR A 142 14.84 -5.35 14.55
CA THR A 142 14.55 -5.12 15.97
C THR A 142 13.87 -6.33 16.62
N ILE A 143 12.89 -6.94 15.94
CA ILE A 143 12.22 -8.16 16.41
C ILE A 143 13.21 -9.31 16.51
N ALA A 144 14.06 -9.52 15.50
CA ALA A 144 15.06 -10.57 15.51
C ALA A 144 16.02 -10.39 16.71
N SER A 145 16.53 -9.18 16.94
CA SER A 145 17.37 -8.89 18.09
C SER A 145 16.64 -9.12 19.43
N SER A 146 15.35 -8.78 19.53
CA SER A 146 14.57 -9.03 20.75
C SER A 146 14.36 -10.52 21.06
N GLN A 147 14.49 -11.41 20.07
CA GLN A 147 14.36 -12.85 20.25
C GLN A 147 15.63 -13.53 20.76
N LEU A 148 16.79 -12.86 20.73
CA LEU A 148 18.07 -13.45 21.15
C LEU A 148 18.00 -14.00 22.59
N LYS A 149 17.29 -13.31 23.49
CA LYS A 149 17.06 -13.78 24.87
C LYS A 149 16.32 -15.12 24.93
N GLY A 150 15.31 -15.30 24.08
CA GLY A 150 14.51 -16.51 24.00
C GLY A 150 15.28 -17.65 23.33
N LEU A 151 16.09 -17.31 22.33
CA LEU A 151 16.90 -18.26 21.57
C LEU A 151 18.00 -18.90 22.43
N PHE A 152 18.75 -18.07 23.18
CA PHE A 152 19.88 -18.54 23.99
C PHE A 152 19.52 -18.81 25.47
N GLY A 153 18.29 -18.47 25.87
CA GLY A 153 17.77 -18.79 27.19
C GLY A 153 18.35 -17.98 28.35
N PHE A 154 18.97 -16.81 28.12
CA PHE A 154 19.45 -15.91 29.18
C PHE A 154 18.36 -14.91 29.63
N GLY A 155 18.64 -14.12 30.67
CA GLY A 155 17.73 -13.14 31.26
C GLY A 155 17.75 -11.75 30.59
N GLY A 156 17.03 -10.79 31.16
CA GLY A 156 17.04 -9.40 30.71
C GLY A 156 15.99 -9.07 29.64
N SER A 157 15.44 -7.86 29.73
CA SER A 157 14.49 -7.29 28.79
C SER A 157 15.07 -6.03 28.19
N SER A 158 15.07 -5.96 26.87
CA SER A 158 15.35 -4.76 26.11
C SER A 158 14.30 -4.64 25.02
N ASN A 159 13.76 -3.43 24.89
CA ASN A 159 12.71 -3.13 23.92
C ASN A 159 13.34 -2.65 22.59
N ASP A 160 14.57 -2.15 22.66
CA ASP A 160 15.29 -1.56 21.53
C ASP A 160 16.38 -2.48 20.99
N PHE A 161 16.71 -2.29 19.70
CA PHE A 161 17.77 -3.01 19.02
C PHE A 161 19.11 -2.91 19.75
N ILE A 162 19.54 -1.69 20.09
CA ILE A 162 20.82 -1.45 20.80
C ILE A 162 20.79 -2.15 22.17
N GLY A 163 19.69 -2.00 22.90
CA GLY A 163 19.52 -2.64 24.20
C GLY A 163 19.64 -4.17 24.11
N ALA A 164 19.09 -4.79 23.06
CA ALA A 164 19.16 -6.23 22.84
C ALA A 164 20.59 -6.70 22.54
N CYS A 165 21.32 -5.97 21.71
CA CYS A 165 22.73 -6.25 21.42
C CYS A 165 23.60 -6.14 22.68
N VAL A 166 23.43 -5.07 23.46
CA VAL A 166 24.14 -4.88 24.73
C VAL A 166 23.79 -5.98 25.73
N ASN A 167 22.50 -6.36 25.81
CA ASN A 167 22.05 -7.41 26.72
C ASN A 167 22.65 -8.79 26.36
N LEU A 168 22.75 -9.10 25.05
CA LEU A 168 23.42 -10.30 24.56
C LEU A 168 24.90 -10.34 24.99
N VAL A 169 25.63 -9.25 24.79
CA VAL A 169 27.07 -9.20 25.12
C VAL A 169 27.28 -9.36 26.63
N LYS A 170 26.44 -8.73 27.47
CA LYS A 170 26.53 -8.82 28.93
C LYS A 170 26.25 -10.23 29.46
N HIS A 171 25.23 -10.90 28.94
CA HIS A 171 24.75 -12.19 29.45
C HIS A 171 25.19 -13.40 28.61
N LEU A 172 26.20 -13.24 27.74
CA LEU A 172 26.71 -14.31 26.88
C LEU A 172 27.17 -15.55 27.69
N HIS A 173 27.65 -15.31 28.92
CA HIS A 173 28.10 -16.36 29.84
C HIS A 173 26.96 -17.11 30.54
N GLU A 174 25.74 -16.57 30.56
CA GLU A 174 24.56 -17.18 31.20
C GLU A 174 23.71 -17.99 30.22
N THR A 175 24.27 -18.30 29.05
CA THR A 175 23.55 -18.99 27.98
C THR A 175 23.24 -20.44 28.35
N ARG A 176 21.98 -20.84 28.17
CA ARG A 176 21.55 -22.22 28.41
C ARG A 176 21.79 -23.02 27.13
N LEU A 177 22.71 -23.97 27.20
CA LEU A 177 23.13 -24.77 26.05
C LEU A 177 21.95 -25.47 25.36
N TRP A 178 21.08 -26.10 26.14
CA TRP A 178 19.94 -26.86 25.60
C TRP A 178 18.90 -25.98 24.92
N ASP A 179 18.58 -24.81 25.49
CA ASP A 179 17.70 -23.83 24.84
C ASP A 179 18.31 -23.36 23.51
N SER A 180 19.62 -23.07 23.51
CA SER A 180 20.35 -22.63 22.31
C SER A 180 20.34 -23.68 21.19
N VAL A 181 20.60 -24.94 21.53
CA VAL A 181 20.58 -26.07 20.57
C VAL A 181 19.17 -26.27 20.01
N LEU A 182 18.14 -26.21 20.85
CA LEU A 182 16.75 -26.36 20.41
C LEU A 182 16.31 -25.19 19.50
N GLY A 183 16.68 -23.96 19.86
CA GLY A 183 16.37 -22.77 19.06
C GLY A 183 17.08 -22.78 17.70
N MET A 184 18.37 -23.10 17.67
CA MET A 184 19.14 -23.18 16.43
C MET A 184 18.67 -24.33 15.54
N SER A 185 18.40 -25.51 16.10
CA SER A 185 17.83 -26.63 15.34
C SER A 185 16.46 -26.30 14.78
N THR A 186 15.61 -25.58 15.52
CA THR A 186 14.32 -25.06 15.04
C THR A 186 14.51 -24.18 13.79
N ILE A 187 15.46 -23.23 13.82
CA ILE A 187 15.76 -22.37 12.67
C ILE A 187 16.21 -23.20 11.47
N VAL A 188 17.17 -24.11 11.66
CA VAL A 188 17.71 -24.96 10.60
C VAL A 188 16.61 -25.82 9.96
N VAL A 189 15.78 -26.48 10.76
CA VAL A 189 14.67 -27.32 10.28
C VAL A 189 13.66 -26.48 9.48
N LEU A 190 13.30 -25.28 9.96
CA LEU A 190 12.36 -24.40 9.25
C LEU A 190 12.94 -23.91 7.91
N LEU A 191 14.22 -23.56 7.86
CA LEU A 191 14.90 -23.13 6.63
C LEU A 191 15.03 -24.28 5.62
N LEU A 192 15.45 -25.47 6.06
CA LEU A 192 15.53 -26.66 5.22
C LEU A 192 14.16 -27.02 4.63
N THR A 193 13.13 -27.06 5.48
CA THR A 193 11.76 -27.39 5.05
C THR A 193 11.19 -26.35 4.08
N LYS A 194 11.59 -25.07 4.21
CA LYS A 194 11.20 -24.03 3.25
C LYS A 194 11.80 -24.28 1.87
N ASN A 195 13.10 -24.55 1.78
CA ASN A 195 13.81 -24.73 0.51
C ASN A 195 13.34 -25.99 -0.25
N LEU A 196 12.85 -27.01 0.47
CA LEU A 196 12.28 -28.22 -0.16
C LEU A 196 11.08 -27.94 -1.06
N LYS A 197 10.33 -26.85 -0.81
CA LYS A 197 9.18 -26.45 -1.64
C LYS A 197 9.59 -26.06 -3.05
N ASP A 198 10.73 -25.40 -3.21
CA ASP A 198 11.20 -24.88 -4.51
C ASP A 198 11.71 -26.00 -5.42
N VAL A 199 12.26 -27.07 -4.84
CA VAL A 199 12.72 -28.27 -5.57
C VAL A 199 11.57 -28.99 -6.28
N TYR A 200 10.36 -28.95 -5.71
CA TYR A 200 9.19 -29.67 -6.26
C TYR A 200 8.28 -28.84 -7.16
N LYS A 201 8.46 -27.52 -7.19
CA LYS A 201 7.60 -26.58 -7.95
C LYS A 201 7.75 -26.71 -9.48
N GLY A 202 8.80 -27.39 -9.95
CA GLY A 202 9.13 -27.54 -11.38
C GLY A 202 8.73 -28.87 -12.05
N ARG A 203 7.99 -29.77 -11.39
CA ARG A 203 7.58 -31.05 -11.99
C ARG A 203 6.09 -31.04 -12.37
N ASN A 204 5.78 -31.27 -13.64
CA ASN A 204 4.42 -31.43 -14.15
C ASN A 204 3.72 -32.61 -13.45
N MET A 205 2.73 -32.29 -12.59
CA MET A 205 2.00 -33.25 -11.75
C MET A 205 1.27 -34.35 -12.55
N SER A 206 1.02 -34.11 -13.84
CA SER A 206 0.36 -35.02 -14.77
C SER A 206 1.22 -36.24 -15.15
N GLU A 207 2.54 -36.13 -15.16
CA GLU A 207 3.47 -37.22 -15.57
C GLU A 207 3.98 -38.07 -14.40
N LEU A 208 3.62 -37.72 -13.16
CA LEU A 208 4.10 -38.40 -11.96
C LEU A 208 3.30 -39.67 -11.66
N SER A 209 4.01 -40.73 -11.25
CA SER A 209 3.43 -41.96 -10.69
C SER A 209 2.53 -41.67 -9.47
N LEU A 210 1.52 -42.50 -9.20
CA LEU A 210 0.60 -42.34 -8.05
C LEU A 210 1.35 -42.13 -6.72
N TRP A 211 2.43 -42.88 -6.50
CA TRP A 211 3.29 -42.72 -5.32
C TRP A 211 4.00 -41.37 -5.26
N GLN A 212 4.44 -40.86 -6.41
CA GLN A 212 5.07 -39.54 -6.50
C GLN A 212 4.06 -38.41 -6.29
N ARG A 213 2.79 -38.62 -6.67
CA ARG A 213 1.68 -37.67 -6.39
C ARG A 213 1.31 -37.64 -4.91
N VAL A 214 1.21 -38.81 -4.27
CA VAL A 214 0.95 -38.88 -2.83
C VAL A 214 2.12 -38.26 -2.05
N LEU A 215 3.36 -38.57 -2.44
CA LEU A 215 4.56 -37.98 -1.84
C LEU A 215 4.61 -36.45 -2.03
N SER A 216 4.29 -35.94 -3.21
CA SER A 216 4.29 -34.49 -3.45
C SER A 216 3.22 -33.76 -2.64
N GLN A 217 2.01 -34.32 -2.52
CA GLN A 217 0.92 -33.76 -1.71
C GLN A 217 1.25 -33.77 -0.21
N THR A 218 1.80 -34.87 0.29
CA THR A 218 2.22 -34.98 1.70
C THR A 218 3.37 -34.04 2.03
N LEU A 219 4.37 -33.92 1.16
CA LEU A 219 5.45 -32.95 1.32
C LEU A 219 4.96 -31.50 1.28
N TRP A 220 3.99 -31.19 0.40
CA TRP A 220 3.35 -29.87 0.37
C TRP A 220 2.65 -29.57 1.69
N MET A 221 1.88 -30.53 2.23
CA MET A 221 1.23 -30.40 3.54
C MET A 221 2.23 -30.17 4.67
N ILE A 222 3.35 -30.91 4.69
CA ILE A 222 4.44 -30.72 5.66
C ILE A 222 5.05 -29.32 5.53
N CYS A 223 5.29 -28.84 4.30
CA CYS A 223 5.84 -27.51 4.07
C CYS A 223 4.92 -26.39 4.55
N VAL A 224 3.60 -26.55 4.37
CA VAL A 224 2.58 -25.59 4.83
C VAL A 224 2.43 -25.63 6.35
N ALA A 225 2.45 -26.82 6.96
CA ALA A 225 2.30 -27.02 8.40
C ALA A 225 3.61 -26.91 9.19
N ARG A 226 4.74 -26.53 8.56
CA ARG A 226 6.08 -26.52 9.19
C ARG A 226 6.15 -25.79 10.53
N ASN A 227 5.42 -24.66 10.64
CA ASN A 227 5.40 -23.84 11.86
C ASN A 227 4.75 -24.59 13.03
N ALA A 228 3.64 -25.30 12.77
CA ALA A 228 2.96 -26.12 13.76
C ALA A 228 3.78 -27.35 14.13
N ILE A 229 4.33 -28.05 13.13
CA ILE A 229 5.10 -29.28 13.30
C ILE A 229 6.30 -29.04 14.23
N VAL A 230 7.09 -27.98 13.97
CA VAL A 230 8.28 -27.70 14.76
C VAL A 230 7.94 -27.37 16.22
N VAL A 231 6.85 -26.64 16.47
CA VAL A 231 6.42 -26.32 17.83
C VAL A 231 5.87 -27.55 18.56
N VAL A 232 5.08 -28.38 17.89
CA VAL A 232 4.56 -29.64 18.48
C VAL A 232 5.70 -30.60 18.80
N LEU A 233 6.68 -30.76 17.91
CA LEU A 233 7.85 -31.60 18.16
C LEU A 233 8.69 -31.06 19.33
N GLY A 234 8.91 -29.74 19.40
CA GLY A 234 9.60 -29.12 20.53
C GLY A 234 8.87 -29.35 21.86
N ALA A 235 7.54 -29.21 21.88
CA ALA A 235 6.72 -29.47 23.05
C ALA A 235 6.74 -30.96 23.46
N LEU A 236 6.71 -31.88 22.50
CA LEU A 236 6.80 -33.32 22.75
C LEU A 236 8.14 -33.71 23.38
N VAL A 237 9.25 -33.18 22.84
CA VAL A 237 10.60 -33.41 23.40
C VAL A 237 10.68 -32.87 24.83
N ALA A 238 10.16 -31.67 25.08
CA ALA A 238 10.10 -31.09 26.41
C ALA A 238 9.25 -31.92 27.39
N TYR A 239 8.08 -32.40 26.95
CA TYR A 239 7.21 -33.26 27.74
C TYR A 239 7.89 -34.59 28.13
N ILE A 240 8.55 -35.26 27.18
CA ILE A 240 9.25 -36.51 27.43
C ILE A 240 10.38 -36.30 28.46
N LEU A 241 11.12 -35.20 28.37
CA LEU A 241 12.21 -34.92 29.31
C LEU A 241 11.69 -34.52 30.70
N ASP A 242 10.63 -33.73 30.78
CA ASP A 242 9.99 -33.35 32.04
C ASP A 242 9.40 -34.58 32.76
N SER A 243 8.77 -35.49 32.01
CA SER A 243 8.27 -36.77 32.55
C SER A 243 9.38 -37.67 33.12
N ARG A 244 10.63 -37.47 32.70
CA ARG A 244 11.83 -38.15 33.21
C ARG A 244 12.54 -37.37 34.31
N GLY A 245 11.97 -36.25 34.79
CA GLY A 245 12.51 -35.42 35.86
C GLY A 245 13.57 -34.40 35.43
N HIS A 246 13.78 -34.19 34.13
CA HIS A 246 14.74 -33.21 33.62
C HIS A 246 14.02 -32.02 33.00
N THR A 247 14.30 -30.79 33.48
CA THR A 247 13.76 -29.53 32.95
C THR A 247 14.84 -28.67 32.26
N PRO A 248 15.43 -29.15 31.13
CA PRO A 248 16.53 -28.44 30.49
C PRO A 248 16.10 -27.12 29.84
N PHE A 249 14.83 -27.00 29.43
CA PHE A 249 14.32 -25.87 28.64
C PHE A 249 13.53 -24.86 29.47
N LYS A 250 13.57 -23.58 29.05
CA LYS A 250 12.62 -22.57 29.53
C LYS A 250 11.26 -22.75 28.84
N LEU A 251 10.30 -23.28 29.59
CA LEU A 251 8.94 -23.53 29.10
C LEU A 251 8.07 -22.28 29.12
N THR A 252 6.98 -22.32 28.35
CA THR A 252 6.00 -21.24 28.21
C THR A 252 5.23 -20.99 29.51
N GLY A 253 4.96 -22.04 30.30
CA GLY A 253 4.35 -21.96 31.62
C GLY A 253 2.84 -22.14 31.61
N LYS A 254 2.19 -21.95 32.77
CA LYS A 254 0.74 -22.19 32.92
C LYS A 254 -0.05 -21.18 32.09
N ILE A 255 -1.01 -21.69 31.32
CA ILE A 255 -1.96 -20.91 30.52
C ILE A 255 -3.32 -21.06 31.17
N THR A 256 -4.03 -19.95 31.38
CA THR A 256 -5.39 -19.99 31.92
C THR A 256 -6.29 -20.78 30.96
N GLU A 257 -7.00 -21.76 31.48
CA GLU A 257 -7.93 -22.58 30.71
C GLU A 257 -9.25 -21.83 30.49
N GLY A 258 -9.92 -22.16 29.38
CA GLY A 258 -11.26 -21.68 29.09
C GLY A 258 -11.33 -20.63 27.98
N LEU A 259 -12.56 -20.31 27.64
CA LEU A 259 -12.85 -19.26 26.66
C LEU A 259 -12.51 -17.88 27.24
N PRO A 260 -12.10 -16.91 26.39
CA PRO A 260 -11.83 -15.56 26.86
C PRO A 260 -13.07 -14.98 27.54
N PRO A 261 -12.91 -14.37 28.73
CA PRO A 261 -14.02 -13.72 29.39
C PRO A 261 -14.48 -12.54 28.54
N PHE A 262 -15.78 -12.46 28.29
CA PHE A 262 -16.39 -11.29 27.70
C PHE A 262 -16.48 -10.20 28.76
N ALA A 263 -15.70 -9.13 28.60
CA ALA A 263 -15.62 -8.03 29.54
C ALA A 263 -15.51 -6.71 28.77
N LEU A 264 -15.96 -5.61 29.37
CA LEU A 264 -15.68 -4.29 28.81
C LEU A 264 -14.17 -4.03 28.82
N PRO A 265 -13.63 -3.27 27.84
CA PRO A 265 -12.25 -2.85 27.88
C PRO A 265 -11.98 -2.07 29.18
N PRO A 266 -10.83 -2.26 29.83
CA PRO A 266 -10.53 -1.63 31.11
C PRO A 266 -10.29 -0.14 30.90
N PHE A 267 -11.19 0.69 31.43
CA PHE A 267 -11.05 2.15 31.46
C PHE A 267 -10.38 2.67 32.75
N SER A 268 -10.08 1.76 33.67
CA SER A 268 -9.26 2.01 34.85
C SER A 268 -8.47 0.74 35.16
N SER A 269 -7.26 0.91 35.67
CA SER A 269 -6.41 -0.20 36.10
C SER A 269 -5.95 0.04 37.53
N SER A 270 -6.05 -0.99 38.37
CA SER A 270 -5.59 -0.98 39.77
C SER A 270 -4.42 -1.95 39.94
N ASN A 271 -3.45 -1.87 39.04
CA ASN A 271 -2.27 -2.72 39.09
C ASN A 271 -1.14 -1.99 39.83
N GLY A 272 -1.21 -1.98 41.17
CA GLY A 272 -0.24 -1.32 42.06
C GLY A 272 -0.50 0.16 42.31
N THR A 273 -0.87 0.91 41.28
CA THR A 273 -1.36 2.30 41.34
C THR A 273 -2.71 2.39 40.62
N ASN A 274 -3.61 3.23 41.13
CA ASN A 274 -4.92 3.45 40.49
C ASN A 274 -4.73 4.40 39.31
N TYR A 275 -4.70 3.85 38.11
CA TYR A 275 -4.70 4.62 36.86
C TYR A 275 -6.13 4.92 36.43
N THR A 276 -6.45 6.18 36.22
CA THR A 276 -7.67 6.59 35.53
C THR A 276 -7.51 6.47 34.01
N PHE A 277 -8.60 6.52 33.26
CA PHE A 277 -8.57 6.49 31.80
C PHE A 277 -7.61 7.54 31.21
N ILE A 278 -7.61 8.76 31.76
CA ILE A 278 -6.78 9.86 31.29
C ILE A 278 -5.30 9.54 31.53
N ASP A 279 -4.97 9.02 32.71
CA ASP A 279 -3.60 8.63 33.05
C ASP A 279 -3.11 7.51 32.12
N MET A 280 -3.95 6.52 31.84
CA MET A 280 -3.61 5.43 30.91
C MET A 280 -3.32 5.96 29.50
N VAL A 281 -4.13 6.90 29.00
CA VAL A 281 -3.93 7.51 27.68
C VAL A 281 -2.67 8.38 27.65
N GLN A 282 -2.37 9.11 28.73
CA GLN A 282 -1.16 9.93 28.83
C GLN A 282 0.11 9.07 28.86
N GLU A 283 0.11 7.97 29.60
CA GLU A 283 1.22 7.01 29.66
C GLU A 283 1.45 6.32 28.31
N MET A 284 0.39 6.07 27.53
CA MET A 284 0.52 5.54 26.16
C MET A 284 1.03 6.59 25.17
N GLY A 285 0.88 7.88 25.45
CA GLY A 285 1.43 8.99 24.66
C GLY A 285 1.12 8.90 23.16
N THR A 286 2.16 8.95 22.33
CA THR A 286 2.06 8.92 20.86
C THR A 286 1.61 7.57 20.31
N SER A 287 1.80 6.48 21.05
CA SER A 287 1.46 5.13 20.58
C SER A 287 -0.02 4.97 20.30
N VAL A 288 -0.89 5.73 21.00
CA VAL A 288 -2.34 5.77 20.73
C VAL A 288 -2.65 6.17 19.28
N ALA A 289 -1.84 7.06 18.69
CA ALA A 289 -2.01 7.50 17.30
C ALA A 289 -1.17 6.67 16.31
N VAL A 290 0.02 6.21 16.72
CA VAL A 290 0.95 5.52 15.81
C VAL A 290 0.59 4.05 15.60
N VAL A 291 0.15 3.34 16.65
CA VAL A 291 -0.31 1.94 16.57
C VAL A 291 -1.45 1.76 15.55
N PRO A 292 -2.53 2.58 15.55
CA PRO A 292 -3.57 2.46 14.54
C PRO A 292 -3.08 2.81 13.13
N LEU A 293 -2.21 3.82 12.99
CA LEU A 293 -1.64 4.18 11.69
C LEU A 293 -0.83 3.02 11.09
N ILE A 294 0.03 2.38 11.88
CA ILE A 294 0.81 1.21 11.46
C ILE A 294 -0.11 0.02 11.18
N SER A 295 -1.13 -0.19 12.01
CA SER A 295 -2.11 -1.27 11.79
C SER A 295 -2.81 -1.10 10.44
N ILE A 296 -3.22 0.12 10.09
CA ILE A 296 -3.83 0.43 8.78
C ILE A 296 -2.82 0.21 7.66
N LEU A 297 -1.61 0.74 7.79
CA LEU A 297 -0.58 0.63 6.77
C LEU A 297 -0.26 -0.83 6.45
N GLU A 298 -0.02 -1.66 7.46
CA GLU A 298 0.24 -3.09 7.29
C GLU A 298 -0.93 -3.77 6.58
N SER A 299 -2.14 -3.57 7.08
CA SER A 299 -3.32 -4.25 6.52
C SER A 299 -3.58 -3.84 5.07
N VAL A 300 -3.47 -2.55 4.73
CA VAL A 300 -3.69 -2.05 3.36
C VAL A 300 -2.55 -2.43 2.42
N ALA A 301 -1.29 -2.42 2.87
CA ALA A 301 -0.15 -2.88 2.07
C ALA A 301 -0.27 -4.38 1.72
N ILE A 302 -0.68 -5.20 2.69
CA ILE A 302 -0.98 -6.62 2.47
C ILE A 302 -2.16 -6.76 1.50
N ALA A 303 -3.24 -5.98 1.70
CA ALA A 303 -4.38 -6.00 0.79
C ALA A 303 -3.96 -5.70 -0.65
N LYS A 304 -3.18 -4.64 -0.86
CA LYS A 304 -2.68 -4.22 -2.19
C LYS A 304 -1.81 -5.30 -2.82
N SER A 305 -0.85 -5.88 -2.08
CA SER A 305 0.05 -6.92 -2.60
C SER A 305 -0.66 -8.25 -2.94
N PHE A 306 -1.76 -8.59 -2.27
CA PHE A 306 -2.52 -9.83 -2.51
C PHE A 306 -3.78 -9.63 -3.37
N SER A 307 -4.05 -8.41 -3.84
CA SER A 307 -5.28 -8.07 -4.57
C SER A 307 -5.40 -8.66 -5.99
N LYS A 308 -4.31 -9.23 -6.55
CA LYS A 308 -4.27 -9.84 -7.92
C LYS A 308 -4.94 -8.96 -8.99
N GLY A 309 -4.64 -7.66 -8.99
CA GLY A 309 -5.17 -6.69 -9.96
C GLY A 309 -6.58 -6.17 -9.65
N LYS A 310 -7.20 -6.58 -8.53
CA LYS A 310 -8.46 -5.99 -8.05
C LYS A 310 -8.19 -4.69 -7.30
N ALA A 311 -9.04 -3.70 -7.49
CA ALA A 311 -8.99 -2.49 -6.68
C ALA A 311 -9.24 -2.82 -5.20
N VAL A 312 -8.36 -2.35 -4.33
CA VAL A 312 -8.50 -2.46 -2.87
C VAL A 312 -9.16 -1.20 -2.35
N ASP A 313 -10.27 -1.36 -1.64
CA ASP A 313 -10.90 -0.26 -0.92
C ASP A 313 -10.25 -0.10 0.46
N ALA A 314 -9.30 0.82 0.57
CA ALA A 314 -8.61 1.11 1.83
C ALA A 314 -9.59 1.54 2.94
N THR A 315 -10.66 2.25 2.60
CA THR A 315 -11.66 2.70 3.58
C THR A 315 -12.41 1.52 4.18
N GLN A 316 -12.79 0.55 3.35
CA GLN A 316 -13.46 -0.66 3.82
C GLN A 316 -12.54 -1.53 4.68
N GLU A 317 -11.25 -1.64 4.31
CA GLU A 317 -10.26 -2.34 5.14
C GLU A 317 -10.09 -1.67 6.51
N MET A 318 -10.07 -0.34 6.57
CA MET A 318 -10.04 0.41 7.84
C MET A 318 -11.28 0.11 8.68
N ILE A 319 -12.49 0.13 8.11
CA ILE A 319 -13.71 -0.21 8.86
C ILE A 319 -13.63 -1.63 9.42
N ALA A 320 -13.25 -2.62 8.59
CA ALA A 320 -13.13 -4.01 9.01
C ALA A 320 -12.10 -4.20 10.14
N LEU A 321 -10.94 -3.55 10.02
CA LEU A 321 -9.86 -3.61 11.00
C LEU A 321 -10.21 -2.88 12.31
N GLY A 322 -10.86 -1.73 12.21
CA GLY A 322 -11.30 -0.93 13.35
C GLY A 322 -12.34 -1.67 14.18
N VAL A 323 -13.39 -2.20 13.53
CA VAL A 323 -14.40 -3.03 14.21
C VAL A 323 -13.77 -4.30 14.78
N GLY A 324 -12.81 -4.92 14.08
CA GLY A 324 -12.11 -6.11 14.57
C GLY A 324 -11.33 -5.87 15.86
N ASN A 325 -10.65 -4.72 15.97
CA ASN A 325 -9.93 -4.33 17.19
C ASN A 325 -10.88 -3.92 18.32
N ILE A 326 -11.97 -3.19 18.02
CA ILE A 326 -13.02 -2.86 19.00
C ILE A 326 -13.62 -4.14 19.57
N LEU A 327 -14.12 -5.06 18.74
CA LEU A 327 -14.70 -6.32 19.21
C LEU A 327 -13.66 -7.22 19.89
N GLY A 328 -12.40 -7.17 19.43
CA GLY A 328 -11.28 -7.85 20.07
C GLY A 328 -11.05 -7.39 21.51
N SER A 329 -11.20 -6.10 21.82
CA SER A 329 -10.96 -5.61 23.18
C SER A 329 -11.97 -6.17 24.19
N PHE A 330 -13.20 -6.51 23.75
CA PHE A 330 -14.21 -7.14 24.63
C PHE A 330 -13.84 -8.57 25.05
N VAL A 331 -12.89 -9.20 24.36
CA VAL A 331 -12.38 -10.54 24.67
C VAL A 331 -10.94 -10.51 25.18
N ARG A 332 -10.51 -9.35 25.72
CA ARG A 332 -9.17 -9.08 26.24
C ARG A 332 -8.05 -9.29 25.20
N SER A 333 -8.30 -8.93 23.94
CA SER A 333 -7.30 -8.93 22.87
C SER A 333 -6.29 -7.79 23.03
N MET A 334 -5.03 -8.04 22.63
CA MET A 334 -4.09 -6.97 22.28
C MET A 334 -4.35 -6.45 20.84
N PRO A 335 -3.72 -5.34 20.39
CA PRO A 335 -3.94 -4.82 19.04
C PRO A 335 -3.62 -5.86 17.94
N VAL A 336 -4.46 -5.89 16.89
CA VAL A 336 -4.35 -6.84 15.78
C VAL A 336 -4.34 -6.14 14.42
N THR A 337 -3.73 -6.79 13.44
CA THR A 337 -3.72 -6.34 12.04
C THR A 337 -3.51 -7.51 11.06
N GLY A 338 -3.47 -7.22 9.76
CA GLY A 338 -3.12 -8.17 8.72
C GLY A 338 -1.71 -8.72 8.91
N SER A 339 -1.51 -10.00 8.61
CA SER A 339 -0.17 -10.64 8.66
C SER A 339 0.26 -11.12 7.27
N PHE A 340 1.43 -10.67 6.81
CA PHE A 340 2.04 -11.13 5.56
C PHE A 340 2.20 -12.65 5.52
N THR A 341 2.80 -13.24 6.56
CA THR A 341 3.08 -14.69 6.62
C THR A 341 1.80 -15.52 6.58
N ARG A 342 0.78 -15.15 7.38
CA ARG A 342 -0.49 -15.90 7.41
C ARG A 342 -1.30 -15.70 6.12
N THR A 343 -1.31 -14.49 5.55
CA THR A 343 -1.96 -14.18 4.28
C THR A 343 -1.31 -14.94 3.12
N ALA A 344 0.02 -15.04 3.11
CA ALA A 344 0.74 -15.84 2.12
C ALA A 344 0.39 -17.34 2.21
N VAL A 345 0.27 -17.89 3.43
CA VAL A 345 -0.18 -19.27 3.65
C VAL A 345 -1.64 -19.46 3.21
N ASN A 346 -2.51 -18.49 3.49
CA ASN A 346 -3.92 -18.51 3.11
C ASN A 346 -4.09 -18.54 1.59
N ASN A 347 -3.42 -17.63 0.88
CA ASN A 347 -3.40 -17.58 -0.59
C ASN A 347 -2.77 -18.85 -1.19
N ALA A 348 -1.66 -19.34 -0.61
CA ALA A 348 -1.01 -20.56 -1.07
C ALA A 348 -1.87 -21.83 -0.84
N SER A 349 -2.75 -21.82 0.15
CA SER A 349 -3.70 -22.90 0.44
C SER A 349 -4.92 -22.87 -0.49
N GLY A 350 -5.03 -21.86 -1.36
CA GLY A 350 -6.11 -21.76 -2.35
C GLY A 350 -7.43 -21.27 -1.77
N VAL A 351 -7.38 -20.38 -0.75
CA VAL A 351 -8.59 -19.80 -0.16
C VAL A 351 -9.49 -19.18 -1.23
N CYS A 352 -10.78 -19.52 -1.17
CA CYS A 352 -11.77 -19.09 -2.16
C CYS A 352 -12.56 -17.88 -1.66
N THR A 353 -12.86 -17.84 -0.36
CA THR A 353 -13.62 -16.75 0.27
C THR A 353 -13.10 -16.39 1.66
N GLN A 354 -13.56 -15.25 2.18
CA GLN A 354 -13.28 -14.80 3.54
C GLN A 354 -13.74 -15.80 4.62
N LEU A 355 -14.61 -16.77 4.29
CA LEU A 355 -15.06 -17.81 5.21
C LEU A 355 -13.91 -18.68 5.76
N GLY A 356 -12.78 -18.78 5.05
CA GLY A 356 -11.57 -19.42 5.59
C GLY A 356 -11.12 -18.83 6.93
N GLY A 357 -11.37 -17.53 7.16
CA GLY A 357 -11.14 -16.86 8.43
C GLY A 357 -12.01 -17.40 9.57
N ALA A 358 -13.27 -17.78 9.30
CA ALA A 358 -14.16 -18.35 10.32
C ALA A 358 -13.65 -19.71 10.80
N PHE A 359 -13.16 -20.57 9.89
CA PHE A 359 -12.55 -21.85 10.25
C PHE A 359 -11.25 -21.66 11.03
N THR A 360 -10.46 -20.63 10.70
CA THR A 360 -9.28 -20.23 11.48
C THR A 360 -9.66 -19.88 12.92
N GLY A 361 -10.65 -18.99 13.09
CA GLY A 361 -11.14 -18.56 14.39
C GLY A 361 -11.72 -19.71 15.21
N LEU A 362 -12.49 -20.61 14.57
CA LEU A 362 -13.04 -21.79 15.21
C LEU A 362 -11.96 -22.74 15.72
N LEU A 363 -10.91 -23.01 14.92
CA LEU A 363 -9.80 -23.85 15.35
C LEU A 363 -9.07 -23.27 16.56
N ILE A 364 -8.90 -21.94 16.62
CA ILE A 364 -8.28 -21.27 17.77
C ILE A 364 -9.16 -21.37 19.02
N LEU A 365 -10.50 -21.23 18.88
CA LEU A 365 -11.42 -21.44 20.01
C LEU A 365 -11.37 -22.87 20.53
N VAL A 366 -11.32 -23.87 19.64
CA VAL A 366 -11.11 -25.28 20.03
C VAL A 366 -9.78 -25.46 20.74
N ALA A 367 -8.71 -24.83 20.25
CA ALA A 367 -7.40 -24.88 20.90
C ALA A 367 -7.41 -24.25 22.32
N LEU A 368 -8.11 -23.14 22.51
CA LEU A 368 -8.30 -22.50 23.82
C LEU A 368 -9.12 -23.34 24.79
N GLY A 369 -10.12 -24.07 24.28
CA GLY A 369 -10.97 -24.93 25.10
C GLY A 369 -10.32 -26.25 25.52
N PHE A 370 -9.47 -26.84 24.67
CA PHE A 370 -9.00 -28.23 24.84
C PHE A 370 -7.47 -28.42 24.88
N LEU A 371 -6.67 -27.49 24.32
CA LEU A 371 -5.22 -27.70 24.13
C LEU A 371 -4.34 -26.85 25.08
N THR A 372 -4.92 -26.02 25.95
CA THR A 372 -4.17 -25.12 26.88
C THR A 372 -3.21 -25.86 27.79
N GLY A 373 -3.58 -27.03 28.31
CA GLY A 373 -2.69 -27.87 29.12
C GLY A 373 -1.46 -28.36 28.34
N THR A 374 -1.60 -28.62 27.04
CA THR A 374 -0.48 -29.05 26.18
C THR A 374 0.50 -27.91 25.92
N PHE A 375 0.00 -26.68 25.80
CA PHE A 375 0.81 -25.50 25.52
C PHE A 375 1.79 -25.14 26.65
N TYR A 376 1.59 -25.65 27.87
CA TYR A 376 2.54 -25.52 28.99
C TYR A 376 3.96 -25.95 28.57
N TYR A 377 4.05 -27.05 27.83
CA TYR A 377 5.30 -27.71 27.47
C TYR A 377 6.02 -27.06 26.28
N ILE A 378 5.47 -25.99 25.69
CA ILE A 378 6.11 -25.34 24.54
C ILE A 378 7.41 -24.65 25.00
N PRO A 379 8.58 -24.99 24.43
CA PRO A 379 9.83 -24.32 24.75
C PRO A 379 9.89 -22.91 24.16
N LYS A 380 10.29 -21.93 24.96
CA LYS A 380 10.47 -20.53 24.50
C LYS A 380 11.52 -20.43 23.39
N ALA A 381 12.54 -21.28 23.41
CA ALA A 381 13.57 -21.34 22.38
C ALA A 381 13.03 -21.71 20.99
N SER A 382 12.08 -22.65 20.91
CA SER A 382 11.43 -23.02 19.64
C SER A 382 10.58 -21.88 19.08
N LEU A 383 9.86 -21.15 19.95
CA LEU A 383 9.09 -19.97 19.56
C LEU A 383 10.00 -18.84 19.08
N ALA A 384 11.11 -18.59 19.77
CA ALA A 384 12.12 -17.61 19.37
C ALA A 384 12.72 -17.96 18.01
N GLY A 385 13.09 -19.23 17.78
CA GLY A 385 13.57 -19.72 16.49
C GLY A 385 12.53 -19.57 15.36
N LEU A 386 11.25 -19.81 15.65
CA LEU A 386 10.14 -19.59 14.71
C LEU A 386 10.01 -18.10 14.32
N ILE A 387 10.09 -17.19 15.29
CA ILE A 387 10.06 -15.74 15.01
C ILE A 387 11.30 -15.32 14.22
N MET A 388 12.50 -15.77 14.61
CA MET A 388 13.75 -15.46 13.91
C MET A 388 13.68 -15.87 12.44
N CYS A 389 13.20 -17.09 12.16
CA CYS A 389 13.03 -17.58 10.79
C CYS A 389 12.02 -16.72 10.00
N ALA A 390 10.94 -16.25 10.64
CA ALA A 390 9.98 -15.36 9.98
C ALA A 390 10.59 -13.99 9.66
N MET A 391 11.40 -13.41 10.56
CA MET A 391 11.99 -12.09 10.39
C MET A 391 13.06 -12.05 9.30
N ILE A 392 13.86 -13.11 9.14
CA ILE A 392 14.89 -13.19 8.08
C ILE A 392 14.27 -12.96 6.69
N PHE A 393 13.04 -13.42 6.46
CA PHE A 393 12.35 -13.25 5.18
C PHE A 393 11.53 -11.97 5.06
N MET A 394 11.44 -11.18 6.13
CA MET A 394 10.76 -9.90 6.13
C MET A 394 11.72 -8.75 5.81
N VAL A 395 13.03 -9.00 5.83
CA VAL A 395 14.06 -8.02 5.42
C VAL A 395 14.18 -8.02 3.89
N GLU A 396 13.69 -6.96 3.25
CA GLU A 396 13.67 -6.81 1.79
C GLU A 396 14.94 -6.11 1.26
N TYR A 397 16.10 -6.75 1.41
CA TYR A 397 17.39 -6.17 0.99
C TYR A 397 17.49 -5.91 -0.52
N GLU A 398 16.69 -6.61 -1.34
CA GLU A 398 16.65 -6.50 -2.80
C GLU A 398 16.14 -5.13 -3.28
N MET A 399 15.44 -4.39 -2.42
CA MET A 399 14.89 -3.08 -2.76
C MET A 399 15.95 -1.98 -2.85
N VAL A 400 17.03 -2.07 -2.09
CA VAL A 400 18.12 -1.07 -2.11
C VAL A 400 18.78 -0.96 -3.50
N PRO A 401 19.24 -2.05 -4.15
CA PRO A 401 19.80 -1.95 -5.50
C PRO A 401 18.75 -1.54 -6.54
N LEU A 402 17.47 -1.90 -6.38
CA LEU A 402 16.39 -1.47 -7.26
C LEU A 402 16.20 0.06 -7.21
N LEU A 403 16.12 0.63 -6.01
CA LEU A 403 16.00 2.09 -5.82
C LEU A 403 17.25 2.82 -6.34
N TRP A 404 18.44 2.26 -6.09
CA TRP A 404 19.69 2.84 -6.59
C TRP A 404 19.75 2.91 -8.12
N LYS A 405 19.27 1.86 -8.81
CA LYS A 405 19.21 1.81 -10.28
C LYS A 405 18.13 2.71 -10.88
N THR A 406 17.05 2.99 -10.12
CA THR A 406 15.89 3.75 -10.61
C THR A 406 16.02 5.25 -10.33
N LYS A 407 15.95 5.66 -9.05
CA LYS A 407 16.06 7.07 -8.63
C LYS A 407 16.79 7.11 -7.28
N LYS A 408 18.05 7.54 -7.29
CA LYS A 408 18.90 7.60 -6.09
C LYS A 408 18.30 8.43 -4.94
N LEU A 409 17.46 9.42 -5.25
CA LEU A 409 16.80 10.25 -4.24
C LEU A 409 15.79 9.47 -3.39
N ASP A 410 15.22 8.37 -3.90
CA ASP A 410 14.25 7.55 -3.16
C ASP A 410 14.92 6.72 -2.04
N LEU A 411 16.25 6.63 -2.05
CA LEU A 411 17.02 6.05 -0.95
C LEU A 411 17.02 6.92 0.31
N ILE A 412 16.81 8.23 0.17
CA ILE A 412 16.79 9.16 1.31
C ILE A 412 15.63 8.83 2.26
N PRO A 413 14.35 8.80 1.83
CA PRO A 413 13.26 8.40 2.71
C PRO A 413 13.41 6.95 3.20
N PHE A 414 13.95 6.04 2.39
CA PHE A 414 14.24 4.66 2.81
C PHE A 414 15.21 4.62 4.01
N PHE A 415 16.40 5.22 3.89
CA PHE A 415 17.41 5.19 4.96
C PHE A 415 16.99 6.03 6.17
N ALA A 416 16.32 7.17 5.96
CA ALA A 416 15.76 7.96 7.05
C ALA A 416 14.78 7.13 7.89
N THR A 417 13.88 6.40 7.23
CA THR A 417 12.95 5.50 7.91
C THR A 417 13.69 4.35 8.60
N PHE A 418 14.57 3.66 7.88
CA PHE A 418 15.30 2.50 8.38
C PHE A 418 16.12 2.81 9.64
N PHE A 419 16.97 3.84 9.58
CA PHE A 419 17.80 4.23 10.72
C PHE A 419 17.00 4.91 11.84
N GLY A 420 15.98 5.70 11.49
CA GLY A 420 15.07 6.28 12.48
C GLY A 420 14.37 5.19 13.31
N CYS A 421 13.85 4.15 12.63
CA CYS A 421 13.21 3.01 13.29
C CYS A 421 14.17 2.18 14.15
N LEU A 422 15.42 2.01 13.69
CA LEU A 422 16.41 1.18 14.39
C LEU A 422 16.99 1.85 15.64
N PHE A 423 17.20 3.17 15.60
CA PHE A 423 17.93 3.91 16.65
C PHE A 423 17.06 4.78 17.55
N ILE A 424 15.98 5.37 17.03
CA ILE A 424 15.08 6.26 17.79
C ILE A 424 13.86 5.48 18.30
N GLY A 425 13.41 4.51 17.50
CA GLY A 425 12.25 3.68 17.79
C GLY A 425 11.30 3.64 16.59
N LEU A 426 10.50 2.57 16.53
CA LEU A 426 9.62 2.30 15.39
C LEU A 426 8.64 3.46 15.12
N GLU A 427 8.11 4.08 16.18
CA GLU A 427 7.14 5.15 16.09
C GLU A 427 7.69 6.42 15.46
N TYR A 428 8.84 6.89 15.95
CA TYR A 428 9.45 8.12 15.47
C TYR A 428 10.09 7.91 14.10
N GLY A 429 10.62 6.71 13.82
CA GLY A 429 11.23 6.39 12.53
C GLY A 429 10.24 6.42 11.37
N ILE A 430 9.02 5.91 11.54
CA ILE A 430 8.00 5.98 10.48
C ILE A 430 7.53 7.42 10.25
N LEU A 431 7.34 8.21 11.31
CA LEU A 431 6.97 9.63 11.20
C LEU A 431 8.06 10.43 10.48
N LEU A 432 9.33 10.16 10.78
CA LEU A 432 10.47 10.75 10.08
C LEU A 432 10.45 10.40 8.59
N GLY A 433 10.23 9.13 8.26
CA GLY A 433 10.14 8.64 6.88
C GLY A 433 9.04 9.31 6.06
N VAL A 434 7.82 9.33 6.61
CA VAL A 434 6.67 10.00 5.99
C VAL A 434 6.91 11.50 5.87
N GLY A 435 7.46 12.14 6.90
CA GLY A 435 7.80 13.56 6.88
C GLY A 435 8.80 13.90 5.76
N VAL A 436 9.87 13.11 5.63
CA VAL A 436 10.84 13.25 4.53
C VAL A 436 10.14 13.08 3.18
N ASN A 437 9.33 12.03 2.99
CA ASN A 437 8.60 11.78 1.75
C ASN A 437 7.66 12.96 1.37
N LEU A 438 6.96 13.53 2.35
CA LEU A 438 6.11 14.71 2.16
C LEU A 438 6.93 15.94 1.77
N VAL A 439 8.10 16.16 2.37
CA VAL A 439 9.00 17.26 2.01
C VAL A 439 9.47 17.14 0.56
N PHE A 440 9.75 15.93 0.05
CA PHE A 440 10.08 15.73 -1.36
C PHE A 440 8.93 16.14 -2.29
N ILE A 441 7.70 15.72 -1.99
CA ILE A 441 6.50 16.10 -2.76
C ILE A 441 6.30 17.61 -2.74
N LEU A 442 6.43 18.24 -1.57
CA LEU A 442 6.30 19.69 -1.42
C LEU A 442 7.41 20.44 -2.14
N TYR A 443 8.64 19.93 -2.14
CA TYR A 443 9.77 20.53 -2.85
C TYR A 443 9.58 20.48 -4.37
N GLU A 444 9.20 19.33 -4.92
CA GLU A 444 8.89 19.20 -6.35
C GLU A 444 7.71 20.13 -6.76
N SER A 445 6.74 20.35 -5.85
CA SER A 445 5.66 21.32 -6.06
C SER A 445 6.11 22.78 -5.94
N ALA A 446 7.14 23.10 -5.15
CA ALA A 446 7.63 24.47 -4.93
C ALA A 446 8.72 24.90 -5.92
N ARG A 447 9.48 23.95 -6.46
CA ARG A 447 10.55 24.17 -7.43
C ARG A 447 10.34 23.30 -8.69
N PRO A 448 9.24 23.50 -9.44
CA PRO A 448 9.01 22.76 -10.67
C PRO A 448 10.12 23.02 -11.70
N SER A 449 10.41 22.01 -12.53
CA SER A 449 11.32 22.15 -13.67
C SER A 449 10.74 23.15 -14.70
N VAL A 450 11.58 24.08 -15.13
CA VAL A 450 11.23 25.10 -16.12
C VAL A 450 12.22 25.04 -17.26
N HIS A 451 11.75 24.63 -18.44
CA HIS A 451 12.54 24.68 -19.66
C HIS A 451 12.53 26.08 -20.24
N ARG A 452 13.73 26.58 -20.57
CA ARG A 452 13.95 27.91 -21.13
C ARG A 452 14.68 27.73 -22.46
N LYS A 453 14.13 28.32 -23.52
CA LYS A 453 14.76 28.33 -24.85
C LYS A 453 14.64 29.72 -25.44
N GLU A 454 15.76 30.28 -25.83
CA GLU A 454 15.81 31.50 -26.64
C GLU A 454 15.68 31.10 -28.10
N LEU A 455 14.74 31.72 -28.80
CA LEU A 455 14.41 31.47 -30.19
C LEU A 455 14.38 32.79 -30.94
N THR A 456 14.90 32.82 -32.16
CA THR A 456 14.75 33.97 -33.05
C THR A 456 13.67 33.64 -34.07
N ILE A 457 12.53 34.33 -34.00
CA ILE A 457 11.39 34.12 -34.91
C ILE A 457 11.16 35.41 -35.68
N ASN A 458 11.24 35.37 -37.01
CA ASN A 458 11.03 36.52 -37.90
C ASN A 458 11.89 37.77 -37.56
N GLY A 459 13.09 37.57 -37.00
CA GLY A 459 13.99 38.66 -36.59
C GLY A 459 13.78 39.17 -35.15
N ASN A 460 12.75 38.70 -34.44
CA ASN A 460 12.51 39.03 -33.03
C ASN A 460 13.10 37.96 -32.11
N SER A 461 13.72 38.38 -31.01
CA SER A 461 14.22 37.47 -29.98
C SER A 461 13.09 37.11 -29.02
N VAL A 462 12.86 35.81 -28.85
CA VAL A 462 11.75 35.25 -28.06
C VAL A 462 12.32 34.34 -26.99
N LEU A 463 11.96 34.59 -25.73
CA LEU A 463 12.21 33.66 -24.64
C LEU A 463 10.99 32.79 -24.42
N LEU A 464 11.10 31.53 -24.81
CA LEU A 464 10.09 30.52 -24.51
C LEU A 464 10.37 29.93 -23.13
N VAL A 465 9.43 30.16 -22.21
CA VAL A 465 9.42 29.58 -20.88
C VAL A 465 8.32 28.53 -20.81
N ARG A 466 8.68 27.27 -20.57
CA ARG A 466 7.74 26.15 -20.49
C ARG A 466 7.86 25.47 -19.12
N PRO A 467 6.93 25.74 -18.20
CA PRO A 467 6.79 24.97 -16.97
C PRO A 467 6.31 23.55 -17.30
N GLU A 468 6.86 22.53 -16.65
CA GLU A 468 6.47 21.13 -16.91
C GLU A 468 5.28 20.65 -16.08
N ASN A 469 4.99 21.31 -14.96
CA ASN A 469 3.98 20.90 -13.98
C ASN A 469 2.96 22.02 -13.66
N GLY A 470 1.91 21.64 -12.92
CA GLY A 470 0.93 22.59 -12.38
C GLY A 470 1.57 23.66 -11.50
N LEU A 471 1.04 24.88 -11.60
CA LEU A 471 1.60 26.07 -10.97
C LEU A 471 0.75 26.46 -9.75
N VAL A 472 1.14 25.99 -8.57
CA VAL A 472 0.48 26.25 -7.28
C VAL A 472 1.31 27.18 -6.39
N PHE A 473 0.72 27.70 -5.32
CA PHE A 473 1.28 28.77 -4.47
C PHE A 473 2.75 28.62 -4.06
N PRO A 474 3.29 27.41 -3.76
CA PRO A 474 4.69 27.28 -3.35
C PRO A 474 5.66 27.67 -4.48
N ALA A 475 5.24 27.55 -5.74
CA ALA A 475 6.05 27.88 -6.91
C ALA A 475 5.87 29.32 -7.40
N ALA A 476 4.93 30.10 -6.84
CA ALA A 476 4.49 31.38 -7.42
C ALA A 476 5.62 32.39 -7.56
N GLU A 477 6.36 32.61 -6.47
CA GLU A 477 7.50 33.51 -6.46
C GLU A 477 8.67 32.94 -7.28
N TYR A 478 8.91 31.63 -7.20
CA TYR A 478 9.98 30.97 -7.96
C TYR A 478 9.84 31.13 -9.47
N ILE A 479 8.63 30.92 -10.00
CA ILE A 479 8.36 31.05 -11.44
C ILE A 479 8.56 32.49 -11.90
N ARG A 480 8.00 33.47 -11.15
CA ARG A 480 8.19 34.89 -11.44
C ARG A 480 9.68 35.25 -11.43
N ASP A 481 10.42 34.83 -10.41
CA ASP A 481 11.86 35.08 -10.29
C ASP A 481 12.65 34.46 -11.44
N ILE A 482 12.36 33.22 -11.83
CA ILE A 482 13.04 32.58 -12.97
C ILE A 482 12.78 33.37 -14.24
N ILE A 483 11.53 33.74 -14.52
CA ILE A 483 11.17 34.46 -15.73
C ILE A 483 11.91 35.80 -15.74
N VAL A 484 11.79 36.59 -14.67
CA VAL A 484 12.41 37.92 -14.55
C VAL A 484 13.95 37.85 -14.64
N ARG A 485 14.59 36.84 -14.03
CA ARG A 485 16.05 36.65 -14.10
C ARG A 485 16.54 36.13 -15.45
N SER A 486 15.68 35.43 -16.19
CA SER A 486 16.01 34.93 -17.53
C SER A 486 15.82 36.00 -18.60
N CYS A 487 15.23 37.14 -18.26
CA CYS A 487 15.11 38.27 -19.16
C CYS A 487 16.42 39.07 -19.18
N PRO A 488 16.90 39.52 -20.36
CA PRO A 488 18.02 40.46 -20.46
C PRO A 488 17.72 41.74 -19.66
N GLN A 489 18.73 42.27 -18.96
CA GLN A 489 18.61 43.53 -18.21
C GLN A 489 18.75 44.77 -19.10
N ASP A 490 19.06 44.60 -20.38
CA ASP A 490 19.33 45.70 -21.30
C ASP A 490 18.02 46.20 -21.94
N ASP A 491 17.72 47.49 -21.74
CA ASP A 491 16.48 48.17 -22.15
C ASP A 491 16.30 48.29 -23.69
N GLN A 492 17.24 47.76 -24.49
CA GLN A 492 17.35 48.04 -25.92
C GLN A 492 16.96 46.89 -26.87
N LEU A 493 16.57 45.71 -26.35
CA LEU A 493 16.19 44.57 -27.21
C LEU A 493 14.67 44.39 -27.25
N ASP A 494 14.09 44.33 -28.47
CA ASP A 494 12.73 43.87 -28.75
C ASP A 494 12.60 42.37 -28.37
N PHE A 495 12.50 42.10 -27.07
CA PHE A 495 12.54 40.76 -26.49
C PHE A 495 11.14 40.37 -26.00
N THR A 496 10.51 39.41 -26.69
CA THR A 496 9.15 38.93 -26.33
C THR A 496 9.23 37.69 -25.46
N ILE A 497 8.50 37.68 -24.35
CA ILE A 497 8.47 36.56 -23.41
C ILE A 497 7.21 35.76 -23.64
N VAL A 498 7.36 34.49 -23.98
CA VAL A 498 6.25 33.57 -24.21
C VAL A 498 6.25 32.51 -23.11
N VAL A 499 5.21 32.51 -22.30
CA VAL A 499 5.01 31.50 -21.24
C VAL A 499 4.03 30.44 -21.76
N ASP A 500 4.55 29.27 -22.11
CA ASP A 500 3.79 28.14 -22.62
C ASP A 500 3.06 27.42 -21.47
N GLY A 501 1.73 27.50 -21.49
CA GLY A 501 0.84 26.92 -20.49
C GLY A 501 0.30 25.54 -20.84
N THR A 502 0.82 24.90 -21.89
CA THR A 502 0.29 23.60 -22.38
C THR A 502 0.25 22.53 -21.28
N HIS A 503 1.21 22.56 -20.34
CA HIS A 503 1.30 21.63 -19.21
C HIS A 503 0.80 22.21 -17.88
N VAL A 504 0.30 23.44 -17.87
CA VAL A 504 -0.19 24.09 -16.65
C VAL A 504 -1.65 23.68 -16.42
N PHE A 505 -1.84 22.68 -15.56
CA PHE A 505 -3.16 22.10 -15.29
C PHE A 505 -4.00 22.90 -14.29
N THR A 506 -3.36 23.46 -13.27
CA THR A 506 -4.00 24.13 -12.14
C THR A 506 -3.22 25.37 -11.75
N VAL A 507 -3.95 26.42 -11.36
CA VAL A 507 -3.44 27.70 -10.87
C VAL A 507 -4.30 28.09 -9.68
N ASP A 508 -3.68 28.60 -8.62
CA ASP A 508 -4.39 29.17 -7.48
C ASP A 508 -4.30 30.71 -7.48
N ALA A 509 -5.01 31.34 -6.53
CA ALA A 509 -5.07 32.79 -6.43
C ALA A 509 -3.68 33.43 -6.22
N THR A 510 -2.80 32.78 -5.46
CA THR A 510 -1.44 33.27 -5.19
C THR A 510 -0.59 33.27 -6.46
N MET A 511 -0.66 32.19 -7.24
CA MET A 511 0.00 32.10 -8.54
C MET A 511 -0.59 33.11 -9.53
N ALA A 512 -1.92 33.24 -9.61
CA ALA A 512 -2.59 34.23 -10.44
C ALA A 512 -2.13 35.67 -10.12
N LYS A 513 -2.01 36.01 -8.82
CA LYS A 513 -1.51 37.32 -8.39
C LYS A 513 -0.06 37.54 -8.80
N ASN A 514 0.79 36.52 -8.69
CA ASN A 514 2.18 36.62 -9.14
C ASN A 514 2.30 36.73 -10.65
N MET A 515 1.41 36.11 -11.43
CA MET A 515 1.36 36.30 -12.89
C MET A 515 0.93 37.72 -13.27
N GLN A 516 -0.02 38.31 -12.55
CA GLN A 516 -0.40 39.72 -12.74
C GLN A 516 0.77 40.66 -12.37
N LEU A 517 1.48 40.39 -11.28
CA LEU A 517 2.66 41.19 -10.92
C LEU A 517 3.79 41.02 -11.94
N LEU A 518 3.97 39.81 -12.47
CA LEU A 518 4.92 39.52 -13.54
C LEU A 518 4.60 40.32 -14.82
N THR A 519 3.33 40.43 -15.22
CA THR A 519 2.96 41.25 -16.39
C THR A 519 3.26 42.73 -16.15
N VAL A 520 2.97 43.24 -14.95
CA VAL A 520 3.28 44.63 -14.58
C VAL A 520 4.80 44.89 -14.57
N ASP A 521 5.59 43.98 -13.99
CA ASP A 521 7.06 44.11 -13.95
C ASP A 521 7.67 44.15 -15.36
N LEU A 522 7.17 43.30 -16.26
CA LEU A 522 7.70 43.18 -17.62
C LEU A 522 7.21 44.30 -18.53
N GLU A 523 6.00 44.82 -18.31
CA GLU A 523 5.50 46.02 -18.99
C GLU A 523 6.30 47.27 -18.61
N LEU A 524 6.70 47.41 -17.34
CA LEU A 524 7.62 48.47 -16.90
C LEU A 524 9.00 48.39 -17.59
N ARG A 525 9.46 47.18 -17.94
CA ARG A 525 10.70 46.92 -18.69
C ARG A 525 10.52 46.98 -20.21
N LYS A 526 9.33 47.35 -20.71
CA LYS A 526 8.97 47.37 -22.14
C LYS A 526 9.16 46.00 -22.84
N GLN A 527 9.07 44.90 -22.09
CA GLN A 527 9.16 43.54 -22.61
C GLN A 527 7.76 42.92 -22.71
N PRO A 528 7.21 42.68 -23.92
CA PRO A 528 5.86 42.14 -24.06
C PRO A 528 5.80 40.67 -23.59
N VAL A 529 4.75 40.34 -22.83
CA VAL A 529 4.49 39.00 -22.30
C VAL A 529 3.29 38.39 -22.98
N ILE A 530 3.39 37.11 -23.35
CA ILE A 530 2.28 36.34 -23.92
C ILE A 530 2.15 35.01 -23.17
N PHE A 531 0.97 34.75 -22.63
CA PHE A 531 0.60 33.44 -22.08
C PHE A 531 0.00 32.60 -23.20
N TRP A 532 0.71 31.54 -23.62
CA TRP A 532 0.35 30.75 -24.80
C TRP A 532 -0.24 29.39 -24.43
N ASN A 533 -1.39 29.02 -25.02
CA ASN A 533 -2.04 27.70 -24.87
C ASN A 533 -2.34 27.26 -23.43
N TRP A 534 -2.84 28.18 -22.59
CA TRP A 534 -3.29 27.86 -21.25
C TRP A 534 -4.68 27.20 -21.25
N ARG A 535 -4.99 26.37 -20.26
CA ARG A 535 -6.35 25.82 -20.14
C ARG A 535 -7.36 26.92 -19.76
N ARG A 536 -8.60 26.80 -20.25
CA ARG A 536 -9.68 27.75 -19.92
C ARG A 536 -9.94 27.87 -18.41
N THR A 537 -9.76 26.79 -17.66
CA THR A 537 -9.91 26.80 -16.20
C THR A 537 -8.86 27.67 -15.52
N THR A 538 -7.60 27.59 -15.96
CA THR A 538 -6.50 28.37 -15.39
C THR A 538 -6.54 29.83 -15.85
N GLU A 539 -6.90 30.08 -17.11
CA GLU A 539 -7.22 31.42 -17.62
C GLU A 539 -8.35 32.05 -16.80
N GLY A 540 -9.41 31.30 -16.51
CA GLY A 540 -10.54 31.74 -15.69
C GLY A 540 -10.13 32.14 -14.27
N THR A 541 -9.18 31.44 -13.65
CA THR A 541 -8.65 31.81 -12.33
C THR A 541 -7.88 33.14 -12.38
N CYS A 542 -7.05 33.36 -13.41
CA CYS A 542 -6.32 34.61 -13.59
C CYS A 542 -7.27 35.78 -13.91
N CYS A 543 -8.23 35.59 -14.81
CA CYS A 543 -9.21 36.61 -15.19
C CYS A 543 -10.22 36.90 -14.06
N GLY A 544 -10.48 35.93 -13.18
CA GLY A 544 -11.29 36.13 -11.98
C GLY A 544 -10.62 37.04 -10.95
N LEU A 545 -9.28 37.11 -10.94
CA LEU A 545 -8.53 38.05 -10.11
C LEU A 545 -8.46 39.44 -10.75
N ASP A 546 -8.14 39.49 -12.04
CA ASP A 546 -8.07 40.72 -12.82
C ASP A 546 -8.57 40.49 -14.26
N PRO A 547 -9.69 41.09 -14.68
CA PRO A 547 -10.23 40.95 -16.03
C PRO A 547 -9.26 41.40 -17.13
N ASP A 548 -8.33 42.31 -16.85
CA ASP A 548 -7.38 42.80 -17.85
C ASP A 548 -6.33 41.74 -18.25
N MET A 549 -6.16 40.70 -17.44
CA MET A 549 -5.27 39.57 -17.75
C MET A 549 -5.68 38.83 -19.03
N ALA A 550 -6.96 38.84 -19.41
CA ALA A 550 -7.47 38.20 -20.63
C ALA A 550 -6.73 38.68 -21.90
N ARG A 551 -6.18 39.89 -21.87
CA ARG A 551 -5.46 40.49 -23.00
C ARG A 551 -4.11 39.83 -23.29
N TYR A 552 -3.52 39.15 -22.32
CA TYR A 552 -2.20 38.50 -22.45
C TYR A 552 -2.29 37.03 -22.88
N PHE A 553 -3.47 36.40 -22.81
CA PHE A 553 -3.67 35.02 -23.24
C PHE A 553 -3.86 34.90 -24.75
N ARG A 554 -3.11 33.98 -25.38
CA ARG A 554 -3.18 33.69 -26.82
C ARG A 554 -3.18 32.19 -27.07
N TYR A 555 -3.81 31.80 -28.16
CA TYR A 555 -3.99 30.41 -28.57
C TYR A 555 -3.49 30.23 -30.01
N GLY A 556 -2.76 29.15 -30.26
CA GLY A 556 -2.23 28.88 -31.61
C GLY A 556 -1.57 27.51 -31.72
N SER A 557 -1.51 26.97 -32.93
CA SER A 557 -0.90 25.68 -33.26
C SER A 557 0.63 25.73 -33.24
N THR A 558 1.23 26.81 -33.76
CA THR A 558 2.68 26.97 -33.79
C THR A 558 3.11 28.33 -33.25
N LEU A 559 4.32 28.39 -32.69
CA LEU A 559 4.96 29.65 -32.28
C LEU A 559 5.07 30.65 -33.45
N HIS A 560 5.23 30.18 -34.68
CA HIS A 560 5.28 31.03 -35.86
C HIS A 560 3.92 31.71 -36.14
N ASP A 561 2.80 31.04 -35.87
CA ASP A 561 1.46 31.61 -36.05
C ASP A 561 1.21 32.79 -35.09
N LEU A 562 1.81 32.73 -33.90
CA LEU A 562 1.75 33.80 -32.90
C LEU A 562 2.33 35.12 -33.43
N PHE A 563 3.35 35.04 -34.28
CA PHE A 563 4.07 36.20 -34.85
C PHE A 563 3.72 36.50 -36.32
N LYS A 564 2.99 35.62 -37.03
CA LYS A 564 2.53 35.84 -38.42
C LYS A 564 1.34 36.79 -38.50
N ALA A 565 0.44 36.76 -37.53
CA ALA A 565 -0.58 37.78 -37.39
C ALA A 565 0.09 39.01 -36.77
N GLY A 566 0.25 40.11 -37.50
CA GLY A 566 0.93 41.34 -37.08
C GLY A 566 0.27 42.10 -35.90
N HIS A 567 -0.08 41.40 -34.82
CA HIS A 567 -0.74 41.88 -33.62
C HIS A 567 0.19 41.89 -32.39
N VAL A 568 1.50 41.99 -32.58
CA VAL A 568 2.43 42.35 -31.49
C VAL A 568 2.61 43.87 -31.48
N LYS A 569 1.51 44.58 -31.22
CA LYS A 569 1.55 45.94 -30.68
C LYS A 569 0.72 45.89 -29.40
N VAL A 570 1.39 45.59 -28.29
CA VAL A 570 0.85 45.89 -26.96
C VAL A 570 0.70 47.40 -26.93
N ARG A 571 -0.53 47.89 -27.14
CA ARG A 571 -0.83 49.31 -27.10
C ARG A 571 -0.73 49.72 -25.63
N CYS A 572 0.40 50.32 -25.23
CA CYS A 572 0.44 51.12 -24.01
C CYS A 572 -0.60 52.24 -24.17
N CYS A 573 -1.80 52.03 -23.63
CA CYS A 573 -2.84 53.05 -23.63
C CYS A 573 -2.59 53.99 -22.43
N LEU A 574 -1.66 54.93 -22.62
CA LEU A 574 -1.73 56.22 -21.96
C LEU A 574 -2.93 57.00 -22.53
N HIS A 575 -3.93 57.20 -21.67
CA HIS A 575 -4.96 58.25 -21.69
C HIS A 575 -5.79 58.54 -22.96
N SER A 576 -7.11 58.51 -22.71
CA SER A 576 -8.14 59.44 -23.18
C SER A 576 -9.18 58.95 -24.20
N SER A 577 -10.43 59.24 -23.81
CA SER A 577 -11.62 59.52 -24.61
C SER A 577 -12.38 58.39 -25.30
N ASN A 578 -13.57 58.13 -24.74
CA ASN A 578 -14.87 58.03 -25.40
C ASN A 578 -15.01 57.12 -26.64
N LEU A 579 -15.75 56.03 -26.48
CA LEU A 579 -16.67 55.52 -27.52
C LEU A 579 -17.90 54.87 -26.84
N PRO A 580 -19.10 54.96 -27.44
CA PRO A 580 -20.36 54.77 -26.76
C PRO A 580 -20.80 53.30 -26.75
N LEU A 581 -21.60 52.94 -25.73
CA LEU A 581 -22.45 51.76 -25.73
C LEU A 581 -23.63 51.99 -26.70
N ASP A 582 -23.73 51.17 -27.74
CA ASP A 582 -24.99 50.89 -28.42
C ASP A 582 -25.27 49.39 -28.31
N LEU A 583 -26.17 49.05 -27.38
CA LEU A 583 -26.82 47.76 -27.26
C LEU A 583 -28.32 48.01 -27.48
N GLU A 584 -28.82 47.61 -28.64
CA GLU A 584 -30.23 47.66 -29.00
C GLU A 584 -31.08 46.90 -27.98
N LEU A 585 -31.91 47.63 -27.23
CA LEU A 585 -33.00 47.09 -26.43
C LEU A 585 -34.31 47.69 -26.93
N GLY A 586 -34.98 46.95 -27.81
CA GLY A 586 -36.36 47.19 -28.21
C GLY A 586 -37.33 46.87 -27.06
N ASN A 587 -37.73 47.92 -26.35
CA ASN A 587 -39.08 48.21 -25.85
C ASN A 587 -40.01 47.03 -25.47
N ARG A 588 -40.24 46.84 -24.16
CA ARG A 588 -41.58 46.65 -23.55
C ARG A 588 -41.54 47.01 -22.07
N SER A 589 -42.49 47.85 -21.67
CA SER A 589 -42.60 48.54 -20.38
C SER A 589 -43.56 47.78 -19.41
N PRO A 590 -43.84 48.25 -18.19
CA PRO A 590 -43.53 47.53 -16.97
C PRO A 590 -44.78 47.10 -16.16
N ASN A 591 -44.70 46.03 -15.37
CA ASN A 591 -45.30 46.04 -14.02
C ASN A 591 -45.02 44.78 -13.19
N GLN A 592 -44.87 45.05 -11.89
CA GLN A 592 -45.04 44.19 -10.71
C GLN A 592 -43.86 43.36 -10.18
N ASN A 593 -43.24 43.96 -9.16
CA ASN A 593 -42.56 43.40 -8.00
C ASN A 593 -42.98 41.97 -7.59
N LYS A 594 -41.99 41.09 -7.37
CA LYS A 594 -41.61 40.56 -6.04
C LYS A 594 -40.51 39.49 -6.13
N THR A 595 -39.42 39.75 -5.41
CA THR A 595 -38.64 38.84 -4.55
C THR A 595 -37.98 37.59 -5.15
N THR A 596 -36.67 37.73 -5.38
CA THR A 596 -35.57 36.76 -5.25
C THR A 596 -35.88 35.43 -4.55
N LEU A 597 -35.76 34.31 -5.27
CA LEU A 597 -35.09 33.07 -4.85
C LEU A 597 -35.11 32.04 -6.01
N ILE A 598 -34.00 31.86 -6.73
CA ILE A 598 -33.84 30.65 -7.57
C ILE A 598 -32.55 29.95 -7.18
N ARG A 599 -32.76 28.78 -6.60
CA ARG A 599 -31.79 27.76 -6.22
C ARG A 599 -30.98 27.31 -7.43
N PHE A 600 -29.67 27.19 -7.23
CA PHE A 600 -28.86 26.24 -7.98
C PHE A 600 -29.36 24.82 -7.69
N LEU A 601 -29.72 24.08 -8.73
CA LEU A 601 -29.76 22.61 -8.68
C LEU A 601 -28.95 22.06 -9.86
N PRO A 602 -28.10 21.04 -9.63
CA PRO A 602 -27.20 20.50 -10.63
C PRO A 602 -27.95 19.59 -11.60
N LEU A 603 -27.53 19.61 -12.87
CA LEU A 603 -27.96 18.67 -13.90
C LEU A 603 -27.61 17.24 -13.46
N VAL A 604 -28.63 16.47 -13.07
CA VAL A 604 -28.57 15.02 -12.93
C VAL A 604 -29.27 14.45 -14.16
N ILE A 605 -28.50 13.79 -15.02
CA ILE A 605 -29.06 13.02 -16.15
C ILE A 605 -29.38 11.62 -15.64
N THR A 606 -30.67 11.29 -15.54
CA THR A 606 -31.17 9.91 -15.39
C THR A 606 -31.68 9.41 -16.74
N PRO A 607 -31.35 8.19 -17.19
CA PRO A 607 -32.03 7.59 -18.34
C PRO A 607 -33.39 7.01 -17.91
N SER A 608 -34.42 7.20 -18.73
CA SER A 608 -35.73 6.55 -18.54
C SER A 608 -35.73 5.15 -19.15
N GLU A 609 -36.19 4.18 -18.38
CA GLU A 609 -36.53 2.83 -18.81
C GLU A 609 -37.74 2.84 -19.74
N ASN A 610 -37.58 2.29 -20.95
CA ASN A 610 -38.44 1.28 -21.56
C ASN A 610 -38.01 1.14 -23.02
N ASP A 611 -37.24 0.10 -23.32
CA ASP A 611 -37.55 -0.73 -24.48
C ASP A 611 -36.92 -2.12 -24.34
N ILE A 612 -37.78 -3.09 -24.57
CA ILE A 612 -37.59 -4.53 -24.54
C ILE A 612 -36.75 -4.92 -25.76
N GLY A 613 -35.73 -5.76 -25.60
CA GLY A 613 -34.98 -6.25 -26.75
C GLY A 613 -33.95 -7.32 -26.42
N GLU A 614 -34.27 -8.54 -26.85
CA GLU A 614 -33.37 -9.67 -26.98
C GLU A 614 -32.11 -9.35 -27.80
N GLU A 615 -31.09 -10.19 -27.59
CA GLU A 615 -29.84 -10.27 -28.32
C GLU A 615 -29.98 -10.04 -29.84
N THR A 616 -29.20 -9.13 -30.42
CA THR A 616 -28.54 -9.28 -31.74
C THR A 616 -27.68 -8.04 -32.08
N LEU A 617 -26.42 -8.27 -32.46
CA LEU A 617 -25.53 -7.30 -33.13
C LEU A 617 -26.14 -6.83 -34.47
N PRO A 618 -25.87 -5.58 -34.93
CA PRO A 618 -24.97 -5.45 -36.10
C PRO A 618 -24.17 -4.12 -36.25
N ARG A 619 -23.19 -4.20 -37.18
CA ARG A 619 -22.23 -3.23 -37.74
C ARG A 619 -22.83 -1.91 -38.27
N PHE A 620 -22.08 -0.79 -38.26
CA PHE A 620 -21.52 -0.14 -39.48
C PHE A 620 -20.72 1.19 -39.28
N TYR A 621 -19.69 1.32 -40.12
CA TYR A 621 -19.01 2.49 -40.74
C TYR A 621 -18.31 3.61 -39.93
N LEU A 622 -16.98 3.70 -40.11
CA LEU A 622 -16.24 4.96 -40.20
C LEU A 622 -15.19 4.87 -41.34
N HIS A 623 -15.10 5.89 -42.19
CA HIS A 623 -14.22 5.99 -43.35
C HIS A 623 -13.33 7.25 -43.23
N GLN A 624 -12.04 7.12 -43.62
CA GLN A 624 -11.06 8.15 -44.03
C GLN A 624 -10.47 9.10 -42.95
N LEU A 625 -9.14 9.31 -42.75
CA LEU A 625 -7.94 9.29 -43.63
C LEU A 625 -6.63 8.98 -42.86
N LEU A 626 -5.65 8.40 -43.58
CA LEU A 626 -4.25 7.97 -43.26
C LEU A 626 -3.21 9.14 -43.43
N PRO A 627 -1.90 9.08 -43.01
CA PRO A 627 -0.90 8.02 -43.33
C PRO A 627 0.22 7.63 -42.31
N PHE A 628 0.44 6.29 -42.21
CA PHE A 628 1.65 5.45 -41.96
C PHE A 628 2.61 5.61 -40.73
N PRO A 629 3.34 4.52 -40.31
CA PRO A 629 3.23 3.11 -40.68
C PRO A 629 2.88 2.16 -39.52
N SER A 630 2.29 1.05 -39.96
CA SER A 630 1.60 -0.01 -39.23
C SER A 630 2.53 -1.11 -38.69
N ILE A 631 2.16 -1.57 -37.50
CA ILE A 631 2.56 -2.84 -36.86
C ILE A 631 2.27 -3.99 -37.82
N MET A 632 3.30 -4.79 -38.15
CA MET A 632 3.21 -5.95 -39.02
C MET A 632 2.43 -7.09 -38.36
N ASP A 633 1.57 -7.72 -39.15
CA ASP A 633 0.75 -8.87 -38.80
C ASP A 633 1.59 -10.17 -38.87
N VAL A 634 1.54 -10.99 -37.82
CA VAL A 634 2.42 -12.15 -37.58
C VAL A 634 2.28 -13.25 -38.66
N GLY A 635 1.15 -13.30 -39.37
CA GLY A 635 0.96 -14.20 -40.52
C GLY A 635 1.89 -13.88 -41.70
N THR A 636 2.26 -12.61 -41.89
CA THR A 636 3.08 -12.14 -43.02
C THR A 636 4.57 -12.45 -42.85
N ILE A 637 5.01 -12.75 -41.62
CA ILE A 637 6.40 -13.12 -41.30
C ILE A 637 6.67 -14.58 -41.70
N ILE A 638 5.64 -15.44 -41.70
CA ILE A 638 5.78 -16.85 -42.06
C ILE A 638 5.92 -17.05 -43.58
N GLU A 639 5.28 -16.22 -44.41
CA GLU A 639 5.49 -16.27 -45.86
C GLU A 639 6.82 -15.64 -46.31
N ARG A 640 7.35 -14.64 -45.58
CA ARG A 640 8.65 -14.00 -45.90
C ARG A 640 9.88 -14.75 -45.40
N SER A 641 9.74 -15.76 -44.55
CA SER A 641 10.85 -16.55 -44.01
C SER A 641 11.18 -17.80 -44.84
N ALA A 642 10.44 -18.07 -45.92
CA ALA A 642 10.75 -19.15 -46.85
C ALA A 642 11.99 -18.86 -47.74
N ASP A 643 12.47 -17.62 -47.79
CA ASP A 643 13.61 -17.19 -48.62
C ASP A 643 14.96 -17.06 -47.88
N LEU A 644 15.03 -17.36 -46.57
CA LEU A 644 16.28 -17.28 -45.80
C LEU A 644 16.71 -18.66 -45.28
N GLY A 645 17.83 -19.13 -45.83
CA GLY A 645 18.37 -20.47 -45.63
C GLY A 645 18.63 -20.91 -44.19
N SER A 646 18.23 -22.16 -43.95
CA SER A 646 18.89 -23.23 -43.15
C SER A 646 19.48 -22.98 -41.76
N SER A 647 19.11 -21.95 -41.00
CA SER A 647 19.56 -21.86 -39.58
C SER A 647 18.47 -21.60 -38.52
N VAL A 648 17.22 -21.32 -38.91
CA VAL A 648 16.15 -20.89 -37.95
C VAL A 648 15.03 -21.92 -37.78
N THR A 649 15.04 -23.01 -38.55
CA THR A 649 13.95 -23.99 -38.62
C THR A 649 13.70 -24.84 -37.35
N PRO A 650 14.67 -25.09 -36.45
CA PRO A 650 14.40 -25.84 -35.21
C PRO A 650 13.72 -25.01 -34.11
N LEU A 651 13.96 -23.70 -34.06
CA LEU A 651 13.50 -22.80 -32.99
C LEU A 651 12.07 -22.30 -33.21
N LEU A 652 11.64 -22.14 -34.46
CA LEU A 652 10.25 -21.76 -34.79
C LEU A 652 9.26 -22.93 -34.60
N ARG A 653 9.73 -24.18 -34.58
CA ARG A 653 8.87 -25.36 -34.35
C ARG A 653 8.46 -25.55 -32.89
N SER A 654 9.17 -24.94 -31.93
CA SER A 654 8.81 -24.99 -30.51
C SER A 654 7.76 -23.95 -30.10
N LEU A 655 7.44 -22.99 -30.99
CA LEU A 655 6.52 -21.88 -30.74
C LEU A 655 5.14 -22.03 -31.41
N SER A 656 4.83 -23.20 -31.98
CA SER A 656 3.47 -23.47 -32.50
C SER A 656 2.47 -23.61 -31.34
N PRO A 657 1.38 -22.82 -31.29
CA PRO A 657 0.36 -22.98 -30.27
C PRO A 657 -0.37 -24.33 -30.46
N ARG A 658 -0.41 -25.18 -29.42
CA ARG A 658 -1.25 -26.39 -29.42
C ARG A 658 -2.69 -25.99 -29.09
N VAL A 659 -3.50 -25.84 -30.13
CA VAL A 659 -4.94 -25.60 -30.02
C VAL A 659 -5.67 -26.95 -30.07
N ASP A 660 -6.45 -27.30 -29.04
CA ASP A 660 -7.28 -28.51 -29.09
C ASP A 660 -8.42 -28.35 -30.13
N LYS A 661 -8.97 -29.45 -30.63
CA LYS A 661 -9.95 -29.55 -31.74
C LYS A 661 -11.26 -28.75 -31.58
N LYS A 662 -11.40 -27.96 -30.51
CA LYS A 662 -12.52 -27.04 -30.25
C LYS A 662 -12.12 -25.56 -30.16
N GLY A 663 -10.88 -25.18 -30.47
CA GLY A 663 -10.49 -23.76 -30.60
C GLY A 663 -10.38 -22.98 -29.29
N ARG A 664 -10.12 -23.64 -28.15
CA ARG A 664 -9.76 -22.96 -26.90
C ARG A 664 -8.26 -23.10 -26.64
N MET A 665 -7.61 -21.99 -26.27
CA MET A 665 -6.27 -22.01 -25.67
C MET A 665 -6.39 -22.53 -24.24
N ASP A 666 -5.57 -23.51 -23.88
CA ASP A 666 -5.52 -24.03 -22.52
C ASP A 666 -4.60 -23.17 -21.64
N SER A 667 -5.16 -22.65 -20.55
CA SER A 667 -4.50 -22.02 -19.40
C SER A 667 -3.95 -20.58 -19.51
N GLU A 668 -4.26 -19.78 -18.48
CA GLU A 668 -3.79 -18.39 -18.26
C GLU A 668 -2.27 -18.26 -18.05
N GLN A 669 -1.53 -19.37 -17.92
CA GLN A 669 -0.06 -19.37 -17.74
C GLN A 669 0.70 -19.34 -19.07
N ASP A 670 0.11 -19.87 -20.16
CA ASP A 670 0.76 -19.88 -21.47
C ASP A 670 0.85 -18.49 -22.10
N VAL A 671 -0.07 -17.58 -21.73
CA VAL A 671 -0.02 -16.16 -22.11
C VAL A 671 1.16 -15.44 -21.44
N PHE A 672 1.42 -15.73 -20.16
CA PHE A 672 2.46 -15.07 -19.36
C PHE A 672 3.88 -15.54 -19.74
N ILE A 673 4.03 -16.80 -20.15
CA ILE A 673 5.31 -17.35 -20.63
C ILE A 673 5.68 -16.73 -21.98
N ASN A 674 4.70 -16.52 -22.87
CA ASN A 674 4.94 -15.85 -24.14
C ASN A 674 5.30 -14.37 -23.97
N GLU A 675 4.72 -13.67 -22.99
CA GLU A 675 5.04 -12.27 -22.71
C GLU A 675 6.49 -12.10 -22.17
N GLN A 676 6.96 -13.02 -21.31
CA GLN A 676 8.35 -13.02 -20.84
C GLN A 676 9.36 -13.43 -21.92
N ALA A 677 8.98 -14.33 -22.83
CA ALA A 677 9.82 -14.70 -23.97
C ALA A 677 9.96 -13.54 -24.97
N SER A 678 8.87 -12.80 -25.24
CA SER A 678 8.91 -11.59 -26.06
C SER A 678 9.76 -10.48 -25.43
N GLN A 679 9.69 -10.29 -24.10
CA GLN A 679 10.53 -9.28 -23.42
C GLN A 679 12.02 -9.63 -23.44
N ARG A 680 12.40 -10.92 -23.46
CA ARG A 680 13.79 -11.34 -23.60
C ARG A 680 14.33 -11.14 -25.02
N LEU A 681 13.51 -11.37 -26.04
CA LEU A 681 13.88 -11.10 -27.43
C LEU A 681 14.06 -9.60 -27.71
N ILE A 682 13.21 -8.74 -27.14
CA ILE A 682 13.35 -7.28 -27.24
C ILE A 682 14.63 -6.78 -26.54
N ALA A 683 15.07 -7.46 -25.47
CA ALA A 683 16.32 -7.14 -24.79
C ALA A 683 17.56 -7.58 -25.59
N GLU A 684 17.52 -8.76 -26.21
CA GLU A 684 18.63 -9.25 -27.06
C GLU A 684 18.76 -8.48 -28.38
N GLU A 685 17.66 -7.97 -28.95
CA GLU A 685 17.66 -7.12 -30.16
C GLU A 685 18.09 -5.67 -29.87
N SER A 686 18.21 -5.29 -28.58
CA SER A 686 18.72 -3.96 -28.17
C SER A 686 20.23 -3.92 -27.91
N ASP A 687 20.88 -5.09 -27.85
CA ASP A 687 22.33 -5.27 -27.65
C ASP A 687 23.07 -5.75 -28.92
N SER A 688 22.38 -5.82 -30.07
CA SER A 688 22.92 -6.09 -31.41
C SER A 688 22.65 -4.93 -32.36
#